data_AF-A0A535FQ04-F1
#
_entry.id   AF-A0A535FQ04-F1
#
_cell.length_a   1.000
_cell.length_b   1.000
_cell.length_c   1.000
_cell.angle_alpha   90.00
_cell.angle_beta   90.00
_cell.angle_gamma   90.00
#
_symmetry.space_group_name_H-M   'P 1'
#
loop_
_entity.id
_entity.type
_entity.pdbx_description
1 polymer ?
#
loop_
_entity_poly.entity_id
_entity_poly.type
_entity_poly.pdbx_seq_one_letter_code
_entity_poly.pdbx_strand_id
1 'polypeptide(L)'
;MITVASKVPLKDRSVLSLVYTPGVAAPCLEIAKAPLTSFDYTLRGNTIALVSDGSSAYSFGNIGPLATLPMLEDACILFKTFGGVDAFPISLGTQDVEEIIAAGIAIWPTFGGFCLSSIDSPRALTVTDHLARAVNIPVLHAHQQGTAVAVLGALYNALKLVDKTKEHVRIVINGAGPGGIGTAQLLLQDGFQHVLICDRLGILHRYRTHNMNWAKLDIARQTNPNDISGTFSDAVRGADVLIALSSWNTITPEVISSMAERSIVFALALPDPGVTPEDAQSAGAAVFATGHPDIPNMITNALVLPGIFRGVLDMRATRFNREMLIAAAHAIADLVPPEQLSPQQIVPSVMEYGVAPRVARAAAEAARQTGVARIEKDPDEIEMQARRTIYEGHRPVPPPSHHYANTQEQALELHKRYQGVLEIQPKVPIRDYIVLNSLYLYPGLSQTAYKILEEPDSAFDYTGKGNRVAVISDGSAVLGLGNIGPRAALPVMEGKAILFQTFAGIEAYPICLSTQDTDGIVAAVEYLAPSFGGINLEDIAAPKCFEVEDRLRNSLDIPVVHDDQHGTAIVVLAGIINALRLVNKRKEDVTAVILGAGAAGIAVANLLMYWGMKKLILLNRSGILRPGLAGMNPVQEEIANRTNLDQKSGGLSEAVEGADIFIGLSAPGVLTPDMVKTMAPQPIIFALANPVPEIMPDEALAAGARVVATGRSDFPNQVNNSLAFPGLFRGALDVRAHTVNDEMKLAAAERLASMVTDRELQEGQIIPQAMDYDIAPAIAAAVAQAAMETGVARLRVDPQLVAQHCRDFIYEGLMTPVPPADEIQHT
;
A
#
# COMPACT_ATOMS: atom_id res chain seq x y z
N MET A 1 -10.10 -6.79 6.59
CA MET A 1 -11.03 -7.37 5.58
C MET A 1 -10.35 -7.81 4.28
N ILE A 2 -9.20 -7.25 3.91
CA ILE A 2 -8.34 -7.72 2.79
C ILE A 2 -7.05 -8.37 3.31
N THR A 3 -6.31 -9.04 2.44
CA THR A 3 -4.93 -9.52 2.69
C THR A 3 -4.02 -9.22 1.49
N VAL A 4 -2.73 -8.99 1.75
CA VAL A 4 -1.70 -8.91 0.70
C VAL A 4 -1.11 -10.30 0.53
N ALA A 5 -1.27 -10.88 -0.66
CA ALA A 5 -0.93 -12.27 -0.95
C ALA A 5 0.14 -12.42 -2.03
N SER A 6 0.98 -13.43 -1.88
CA SER A 6 1.93 -13.84 -2.90
C SER A 6 1.24 -14.60 -4.02
N LYS A 7 1.48 -14.18 -5.26
CA LYS A 7 1.11 -14.93 -6.48
C LYS A 7 2.04 -16.12 -6.73
N VAL A 8 3.22 -16.11 -6.12
CA VAL A 8 4.28 -17.10 -6.32
C VAL A 8 4.64 -17.75 -4.99
N PRO A 9 4.19 -18.99 -4.73
CA PRO A 9 4.43 -19.63 -3.43
C PRO A 9 5.92 -19.90 -3.23
N LEU A 10 6.47 -19.38 -2.13
CA LEU A 10 7.87 -19.52 -1.77
C LEU A 10 8.12 -20.89 -1.11
N LYS A 11 8.38 -21.91 -1.94
CA LYS A 11 8.50 -23.31 -1.49
C LYS A 11 9.93 -23.77 -1.23
N ASP A 12 10.91 -23.13 -1.87
CA ASP A 12 12.31 -23.52 -1.80
C ASP A 12 13.24 -22.35 -2.14
N ARG A 13 14.55 -22.61 -1.99
CA ARG A 13 15.62 -21.64 -2.26
C ARG A 13 15.70 -21.23 -3.73
N SER A 14 15.23 -22.05 -4.67
CA SER A 14 15.28 -21.72 -6.09
C SER A 14 14.27 -20.62 -6.42
N VAL A 15 13.04 -20.76 -5.92
CA VAL A 15 11.99 -19.72 -6.06
C VAL A 15 12.40 -18.45 -5.33
N LEU A 16 12.97 -18.56 -4.13
CA LEU A 16 13.52 -17.42 -3.38
C LEU A 16 14.52 -16.62 -4.21
N SER A 17 15.39 -17.32 -4.93
CA SER A 17 16.42 -16.71 -5.76
C SER A 17 15.88 -16.01 -7.02
N LEU A 18 14.60 -16.23 -7.38
CA LEU A 18 13.91 -15.58 -8.50
C LEU A 18 13.11 -14.36 -8.06
N VAL A 19 12.36 -14.47 -6.96
CA VAL A 19 11.50 -13.39 -6.42
C VAL A 19 12.28 -12.40 -5.55
N TYR A 20 13.48 -12.78 -5.12
CA TYR A 20 14.38 -11.97 -4.31
C TYR A 20 15.82 -12.12 -4.84
N THR A 21 16.84 -11.90 -4.01
CA THR A 21 18.24 -11.90 -4.45
C THR A 21 18.74 -13.31 -4.80
N PRO A 22 19.56 -13.47 -5.85
CA PRO A 22 20.07 -12.41 -6.74
C PRO A 22 19.19 -12.10 -7.98
N GLY A 23 18.18 -12.92 -8.30
CA GLY A 23 17.42 -12.83 -9.56
C GLY A 23 16.63 -11.54 -9.73
N VAL A 24 16.07 -10.99 -8.65
CA VAL A 24 15.26 -9.76 -8.65
C VAL A 24 15.99 -8.52 -9.20
N ALA A 25 17.33 -8.53 -9.22
CA ALA A 25 18.11 -7.45 -9.83
C ALA A 25 17.80 -7.26 -11.33
N ALA A 26 17.42 -8.33 -12.04
CA ALA A 26 17.13 -8.29 -13.48
C ALA A 26 15.90 -7.40 -13.82
N PRO A 27 14.69 -7.63 -13.24
CA PRO A 27 13.56 -6.73 -13.47
C PRO A 27 13.84 -5.29 -13.01
N CYS A 28 14.59 -5.09 -11.91
CA CYS A 28 14.99 -3.74 -11.47
C CYS A 28 15.77 -2.99 -12.57
N LEU A 29 16.80 -3.64 -13.15
CA LEU A 29 17.62 -3.05 -14.20
C LEU A 29 16.82 -2.77 -15.48
N GLU A 30 15.88 -3.63 -15.84
CA GLU A 30 15.00 -3.40 -17.00
C GLU A 30 14.05 -2.21 -16.79
N ILE A 31 13.51 -2.04 -15.57
CA ILE A 31 12.69 -0.87 -15.23
C ILE A 31 13.54 0.40 -15.20
N ALA A 32 14.76 0.34 -14.67
CA ALA A 32 15.67 1.48 -14.65
C ALA A 32 15.99 1.99 -16.08
N LYS A 33 16.16 1.06 -17.04
CA LYS A 33 16.34 1.40 -18.46
C LYS A 33 15.06 1.94 -19.10
N ALA A 34 13.89 1.36 -18.77
CA ALA A 34 12.62 1.70 -19.39
C ALA A 34 11.50 1.82 -18.32
N PRO A 35 11.32 2.98 -17.66
CA PRO A 35 10.44 3.13 -16.49
C PRO A 35 8.95 2.81 -16.68
N LEU A 36 8.47 2.60 -17.91
CA LEU A 36 7.10 2.15 -18.19
C LEU A 36 6.94 0.63 -18.06
N THR A 37 8.03 -0.14 -18.13
CA THR A 37 8.00 -1.60 -17.93
C THR A 37 7.75 -1.97 -16.46
N SER A 38 7.71 -1.01 -15.54
CA SER A 38 7.21 -1.25 -14.18
C SER A 38 5.78 -1.79 -14.20
N PHE A 39 4.96 -1.42 -15.20
CA PHE A 39 3.60 -1.99 -15.36
C PHE A 39 3.62 -3.47 -15.80
N ASP A 40 4.74 -3.95 -16.34
CA ASP A 40 4.91 -5.33 -16.81
C ASP A 40 5.50 -6.24 -15.73
N TYR A 41 6.47 -5.74 -14.96
CA TYR A 41 7.26 -6.55 -14.04
C TYR A 41 6.85 -6.44 -12.56
N THR A 42 5.87 -5.58 -12.25
CA THR A 42 5.45 -5.29 -10.88
C THR A 42 3.92 -5.21 -10.78
N LEU A 43 3.37 -5.28 -9.56
CA LEU A 43 1.96 -5.20 -9.23
C LEU A 43 1.31 -3.90 -9.74
N ARG A 44 2.11 -2.87 -10.00
CA ARG A 44 1.68 -1.56 -10.51
C ARG A 44 0.72 -1.67 -11.70
N GLY A 45 0.89 -2.68 -12.54
CA GLY A 45 0.03 -2.97 -13.69
C GLY A 45 -1.45 -3.20 -13.35
N ASN A 46 -1.76 -3.58 -12.10
CA ASN A 46 -3.10 -3.98 -11.68
C ASN A 46 -3.60 -3.26 -10.42
N THR A 47 -2.83 -2.31 -9.90
CA THR A 47 -3.07 -1.78 -8.55
C THR A 47 -3.45 -0.30 -8.56
N ILE A 48 -4.38 0.05 -7.67
CA ILE A 48 -4.74 1.45 -7.37
C ILE A 48 -4.59 1.76 -5.89
N ALA A 49 -4.30 3.02 -5.55
CA ALA A 49 -4.47 3.49 -4.18
C ALA A 49 -5.89 4.02 -4.02
N LEU A 50 -6.60 3.51 -3.01
CA LEU A 50 -7.87 4.06 -2.58
C LEU A 50 -7.60 5.03 -1.42
N VAL A 51 -7.62 6.33 -1.70
CA VAL A 51 -7.09 7.37 -0.81
C VAL A 51 -8.22 8.15 -0.14
N SER A 52 -8.13 8.37 1.17
CA SER A 52 -9.07 9.19 1.93
C SER A 52 -8.41 9.86 3.14
N ASP A 53 -8.94 11.00 3.58
CA ASP A 53 -8.58 11.65 4.85
C ASP A 53 -9.68 11.47 5.93
N GLY A 54 -10.73 10.71 5.60
CA GLY A 54 -11.87 10.42 6.48
C GLY A 54 -12.75 11.63 6.79
N SER A 55 -12.63 12.71 6.03
CA SER A 55 -13.26 13.96 6.39
C SER A 55 -14.70 14.15 5.90
N SER A 56 -15.17 13.28 5.02
CA SER A 56 -16.52 13.29 4.46
C SER A 56 -17.04 11.87 4.27
N ALA A 57 -17.17 11.14 5.36
CA ALA A 57 -17.67 9.76 5.37
C ALA A 57 -19.20 9.75 5.41
N TYR A 58 -19.85 9.68 4.23
CA TYR A 58 -21.32 9.65 4.10
C TYR A 58 -22.01 10.74 4.96
N SER A 59 -23.02 10.37 5.74
CA SER A 59 -23.72 11.26 6.67
C SER A 59 -22.98 11.50 8.00
N PHE A 60 -21.85 10.83 8.24
CA PHE A 60 -21.08 10.96 9.49
C PHE A 60 -20.20 12.22 9.52
N GLY A 61 -19.94 12.82 8.35
CA GLY A 61 -19.06 13.98 8.24
C GLY A 61 -17.60 13.58 8.45
N ASN A 62 -16.90 14.30 9.32
CA ASN A 62 -15.48 14.09 9.57
C ASN A 62 -15.27 13.06 10.67
N ILE A 63 -14.84 11.86 10.29
CA ILE A 63 -14.55 10.74 11.19
C ILE A 63 -13.05 10.50 11.37
N GLY A 64 -12.22 11.23 10.63
CA GLY A 64 -10.77 11.09 10.67
C GLY A 64 -10.23 9.79 10.05
N PRO A 65 -8.90 9.64 10.03
CA PRO A 65 -8.25 8.61 9.23
C PRO A 65 -8.39 7.18 9.78
N LEU A 66 -8.44 6.99 11.10
CA LEU A 66 -8.56 5.63 11.64
C LEU A 66 -9.96 5.06 11.40
N ALA A 67 -11.00 5.85 11.62
CA ALA A 67 -12.38 5.38 11.48
C ALA A 67 -12.83 5.22 10.02
N THR A 68 -12.19 5.88 9.04
CA THR A 68 -12.47 5.65 7.62
C THR A 68 -11.80 4.38 7.07
N LEU A 69 -10.78 3.86 7.75
CA LEU A 69 -9.98 2.73 7.26
C LEU A 69 -10.79 1.44 6.98
N PRO A 70 -11.74 0.99 7.83
CA PRO A 70 -12.61 -0.15 7.49
C PRO A 70 -13.34 0.07 6.16
N MET A 71 -13.86 1.29 5.95
CA MET A 71 -14.63 1.62 4.75
C MET A 71 -13.78 1.56 3.48
N LEU A 72 -12.51 1.95 3.58
CA LEU A 72 -11.56 1.78 2.47
C LEU A 72 -11.25 0.32 2.21
N GLU A 73 -11.07 -0.50 3.24
CA GLU A 73 -10.85 -1.94 3.07
C GLU A 73 -12.03 -2.64 2.39
N ASP A 74 -13.25 -2.32 2.80
CA ASP A 74 -14.47 -2.88 2.23
C ASP A 74 -14.63 -2.46 0.75
N ALA A 75 -14.28 -1.22 0.42
CA ALA A 75 -14.23 -0.77 -0.97
C ALA A 75 -13.14 -1.48 -1.78
N CYS A 76 -12.00 -1.87 -1.18
CA CYS A 76 -10.99 -2.67 -1.88
C CYS A 76 -11.52 -4.05 -2.28
N ILE A 77 -12.37 -4.67 -1.46
CA ILE A 77 -13.04 -5.94 -1.79
C ILE A 77 -13.91 -5.78 -3.03
N LEU A 78 -14.62 -4.65 -3.17
CA LEU A 78 -15.44 -4.36 -4.34
C LEU A 78 -14.60 -4.28 -5.63
N PHE A 79 -13.47 -3.57 -5.60
CA PHE A 79 -12.55 -3.49 -6.73
C PHE A 79 -12.01 -4.87 -7.14
N LYS A 80 -11.62 -5.69 -6.18
CA LYS A 80 -11.10 -7.03 -6.46
C LYS A 80 -12.19 -7.96 -6.98
N THR A 81 -13.35 -7.98 -6.33
CA THR A 81 -14.45 -8.91 -6.64
C THR A 81 -15.06 -8.63 -8.01
N PHE A 82 -15.38 -7.37 -8.29
CA PHE A 82 -16.09 -7.00 -9.52
C PHE A 82 -15.17 -6.53 -10.63
N GLY A 83 -13.95 -6.08 -10.34
CA GLY A 83 -13.03 -5.55 -11.35
C GLY A 83 -11.74 -6.34 -11.53
N GLY A 84 -11.43 -7.30 -10.65
CA GLY A 84 -10.11 -7.92 -10.60
C GLY A 84 -8.98 -6.91 -10.37
N VAL A 85 -9.29 -5.76 -9.77
CA VAL A 85 -8.35 -4.66 -9.51
C VAL A 85 -7.84 -4.79 -8.08
N ASP A 86 -6.51 -4.76 -7.92
CA ASP A 86 -5.85 -4.82 -6.62
C ASP A 86 -5.84 -3.42 -5.98
N ALA A 87 -6.97 -2.99 -5.41
CA ALA A 87 -7.04 -1.74 -4.67
C ALA A 87 -6.41 -1.89 -3.28
N PHE A 88 -5.66 -0.88 -2.86
CA PHE A 88 -5.04 -0.83 -1.54
C PHE A 88 -5.48 0.43 -0.76
N PRO A 89 -5.91 0.30 0.50
CA PRO A 89 -6.43 1.41 1.29
C PRO A 89 -5.29 2.31 1.79
N ILE A 90 -5.38 3.61 1.51
CA ILE A 90 -4.48 4.65 2.00
C ILE A 90 -5.31 5.70 2.73
N SER A 91 -5.40 5.57 4.05
CA SER A 91 -5.95 6.60 4.90
C SER A 91 -4.86 7.58 5.34
N LEU A 92 -5.07 8.87 5.07
CA LEU A 92 -4.11 9.94 5.27
C LEU A 92 -4.26 10.62 6.63
N GLY A 93 -3.15 10.75 7.37
CA GLY A 93 -3.05 11.44 8.66
C GLY A 93 -3.13 12.98 8.58
N THR A 94 -3.53 13.52 7.44
CA THR A 94 -3.66 14.97 7.18
C THR A 94 -4.95 15.27 6.44
N GLN A 95 -5.48 16.47 6.69
CA GLN A 95 -6.64 17.03 5.99
C GLN A 95 -6.29 18.32 5.23
N ASP A 96 -5.01 18.69 5.21
CA ASP A 96 -4.50 19.82 4.45
C ASP A 96 -4.41 19.48 2.95
N VAL A 97 -4.78 20.44 2.11
CA VAL A 97 -4.87 20.22 0.66
C VAL A 97 -3.51 19.98 0.03
N GLU A 98 -2.50 20.75 0.42
CA GLU A 98 -1.15 20.66 -0.16
C GLU A 98 -0.48 19.38 0.31
N GLU A 99 -0.65 19.02 1.58
CA GLU A 99 -0.11 17.78 2.15
C GLU A 99 -0.73 16.53 1.53
N ILE A 100 -2.06 16.50 1.31
CA ILE A 100 -2.72 15.39 0.60
C ILE A 100 -2.17 15.24 -0.83
N ILE A 101 -2.02 16.36 -1.55
CA ILE A 101 -1.47 16.35 -2.90
C ILE A 101 -0.01 15.88 -2.88
N ALA A 102 0.80 16.35 -1.93
CA ALA A 102 2.19 15.96 -1.75
C ALA A 102 2.32 14.46 -1.44
N ALA A 103 1.47 13.91 -0.57
CA ALA A 103 1.42 12.48 -0.28
C ALA A 103 1.09 11.66 -1.54
N GLY A 104 0.08 12.09 -2.31
CA GLY A 104 -0.28 11.46 -3.59
C GLY A 104 0.86 11.51 -4.62
N ILE A 105 1.57 12.63 -4.71
CA ILE A 105 2.78 12.76 -5.54
C ILE A 105 3.90 11.85 -5.00
N ALA A 106 4.08 11.72 -3.69
CA ALA A 106 5.14 10.86 -3.17
C ALA A 106 4.89 9.38 -3.54
N ILE A 107 3.66 8.88 -3.45
CA ILE A 107 3.40 7.43 -3.57
C ILE A 107 3.06 6.92 -4.99
N TRP A 108 2.79 7.80 -5.96
CA TRP A 108 2.35 7.38 -7.30
C TRP A 108 3.30 6.43 -8.07
N PRO A 109 4.62 6.36 -7.82
CA PRO A 109 5.47 5.36 -8.48
C PRO A 109 4.99 3.92 -8.26
N THR A 110 4.37 3.65 -7.12
CA THR A 110 3.85 2.33 -6.72
C THR A 110 2.58 1.93 -7.45
N PHE A 111 1.73 2.90 -7.77
CA PHE A 111 0.35 2.65 -8.21
C PHE A 111 0.16 2.87 -9.72
N GLY A 112 -0.82 2.17 -10.28
CA GLY A 112 -1.31 2.33 -11.65
C GLY A 112 -2.45 3.34 -11.77
N GLY A 113 -3.11 3.71 -10.67
CA GLY A 113 -4.16 4.73 -10.60
C GLY A 113 -4.52 5.10 -9.16
N PHE A 114 -5.28 6.18 -8.99
CA PHE A 114 -5.81 6.64 -7.71
C PHE A 114 -7.33 6.78 -7.75
N CYS A 115 -7.98 6.23 -6.73
CA CYS A 115 -9.38 6.48 -6.42
C CYS A 115 -9.44 7.29 -5.11
N LEU A 116 -9.86 8.55 -5.17
CA LEU A 116 -10.07 9.39 -4.01
C LEU A 116 -11.47 9.18 -3.45
N SER A 117 -11.62 9.19 -2.13
CA SER A 117 -12.91 8.99 -1.45
C SER A 117 -12.99 9.76 -0.14
N SER A 118 -14.20 10.09 0.28
CA SER A 118 -14.52 10.69 1.58
C SER A 118 -13.68 11.92 1.96
N ILE A 119 -13.33 12.76 0.99
CA ILE A 119 -12.68 14.06 1.20
C ILE A 119 -13.75 15.16 1.13
N ASP A 120 -13.75 16.10 2.07
CA ASP A 120 -14.80 17.12 2.17
C ASP A 120 -14.76 18.19 1.06
N SER A 121 -15.88 18.86 0.83
CA SER A 121 -16.00 19.94 -0.16
C SER A 121 -15.71 21.31 0.46
N PRO A 122 -15.01 22.23 -0.23
CA PRO A 122 -14.60 22.18 -1.63
C PRO A 122 -13.22 21.57 -1.88
N ARG A 123 -12.48 21.17 -0.84
CA ARG A 123 -11.08 20.70 -0.99
C ARG A 123 -10.97 19.47 -1.89
N ALA A 124 -11.93 18.56 -1.86
CA ALA A 124 -11.95 17.38 -2.72
C ALA A 124 -11.78 17.72 -4.19
N LEU A 125 -12.37 18.83 -4.65
CA LEU A 125 -12.28 19.28 -6.04
C LEU A 125 -10.86 19.76 -6.38
N THR A 126 -10.24 20.53 -5.48
CA THR A 126 -8.86 20.99 -5.63
C THR A 126 -7.88 19.82 -5.59
N VAL A 127 -7.98 18.94 -4.59
CA VAL A 127 -7.14 17.76 -4.46
C VAL A 127 -7.23 16.89 -5.72
N THR A 128 -8.45 16.60 -6.19
CA THR A 128 -8.65 15.75 -7.36
C THR A 128 -8.03 16.36 -8.62
N ASP A 129 -8.30 17.63 -8.93
CA ASP A 129 -7.77 18.29 -10.14
C ASP A 129 -6.25 18.47 -10.08
N HIS A 130 -5.72 18.95 -8.96
CA HIS A 130 -4.29 19.21 -8.83
C HIS A 130 -3.48 17.91 -8.82
N LEU A 131 -3.94 16.88 -8.10
CA LEU A 131 -3.26 15.59 -8.10
C LEU A 131 -3.30 14.96 -9.49
N ALA A 132 -4.46 14.98 -10.18
CA ALA A 132 -4.59 14.46 -11.55
C ALA A 132 -3.65 15.14 -12.56
N ARG A 133 -3.28 16.41 -12.33
CA ARG A 133 -2.30 17.14 -13.15
C ARG A 133 -0.86 16.86 -12.75
N ALA A 134 -0.62 16.62 -11.46
CA ALA A 134 0.71 16.43 -10.90
C ALA A 134 1.27 15.02 -11.16
N VAL A 135 0.41 14.01 -11.23
CA VAL A 135 0.83 12.63 -11.47
C VAL A 135 0.50 12.17 -12.88
N ASN A 136 1.31 11.25 -13.41
CA ASN A 136 1.07 10.65 -14.71
C ASN A 136 0.42 9.27 -14.52
N ILE A 137 -0.76 9.22 -13.92
CA ILE A 137 -1.65 8.05 -13.76
C ILE A 137 -3.10 8.53 -13.63
N PRO A 138 -4.11 7.70 -13.94
CA PRO A 138 -5.52 8.04 -13.78
C PRO A 138 -5.86 8.33 -12.32
N VAL A 139 -6.45 9.50 -12.06
CA VAL A 139 -6.99 9.92 -10.77
C VAL A 139 -8.48 10.20 -10.93
N LEU A 140 -9.31 9.56 -10.09
CA LEU A 140 -10.76 9.74 -10.06
C LEU A 140 -11.23 9.87 -8.61
N HIS A 141 -12.27 10.67 -8.36
CA HIS A 141 -12.91 10.74 -7.06
C HIS A 141 -14.27 10.02 -7.08
N ALA A 142 -14.43 9.04 -6.20
CA ALA A 142 -15.59 8.15 -6.15
C ALA A 142 -16.90 8.94 -6.04
N HIS A 143 -16.97 9.89 -5.10
CA HIS A 143 -18.16 10.71 -4.88
C HIS A 143 -18.32 11.89 -5.85
N GLN A 144 -17.42 12.08 -6.83
CA GLN A 144 -17.56 13.13 -7.85
C GLN A 144 -17.83 12.49 -9.20
N GLN A 145 -16.81 11.97 -9.88
CA GLN A 145 -16.97 11.36 -11.20
C GLN A 145 -17.69 10.01 -11.13
N GLY A 146 -17.42 9.19 -10.10
CA GLY A 146 -18.09 7.89 -9.94
C GLY A 146 -19.61 8.04 -9.83
N THR A 147 -20.06 8.94 -8.96
CA THR A 147 -21.48 9.28 -8.79
C THR A 147 -22.09 9.87 -10.05
N ALA A 148 -21.38 10.79 -10.72
CA ALA A 148 -21.86 11.39 -11.96
C ALA A 148 -22.12 10.35 -13.06
N VAL A 149 -21.23 9.37 -13.23
CA VAL A 149 -21.38 8.29 -14.23
C VAL A 149 -22.56 7.39 -13.89
N ALA A 150 -22.72 6.99 -12.62
CA ALA A 150 -23.83 6.16 -12.18
C ALA A 150 -25.19 6.85 -12.41
N VAL A 151 -25.28 8.14 -12.04
CA VAL A 151 -26.49 8.96 -12.24
C VAL A 151 -26.81 9.14 -13.73
N LEU A 152 -25.81 9.45 -14.55
CA LEU A 152 -26.01 9.63 -16.00
C LEU A 152 -26.49 8.33 -16.67
N GLY A 153 -25.89 7.19 -16.32
CA GLY A 153 -26.31 5.88 -16.85
C GLY A 153 -27.77 5.55 -16.52
N ALA A 154 -28.17 5.75 -15.26
CA ALA A 154 -29.56 5.59 -14.84
C ALA A 154 -30.51 6.58 -15.55
N LEU A 155 -30.07 7.83 -15.73
CA LEU A 155 -30.87 8.89 -16.34
C LEU A 155 -31.17 8.60 -17.82
N TYR A 156 -30.23 8.05 -18.60
CA TYR A 156 -30.49 7.67 -19.99
C TYR A 156 -31.68 6.70 -20.10
N ASN A 157 -31.77 5.73 -19.20
CA ASN A 157 -32.85 4.75 -19.20
C ASN A 157 -34.15 5.32 -18.64
N ALA A 158 -34.08 6.15 -17.60
CA ALA A 158 -35.25 6.85 -17.08
C ALA A 158 -35.89 7.77 -18.13
N LEU A 159 -35.09 8.50 -18.92
CA LEU A 159 -35.56 9.37 -19.99
C LEU A 159 -36.33 8.61 -21.08
N LYS A 160 -35.83 7.42 -21.47
CA LYS A 160 -36.53 6.53 -22.42
C LYS A 160 -37.93 6.14 -21.93
N LEU A 161 -38.08 5.87 -20.62
CA LEU A 161 -39.36 5.46 -20.03
C LEU A 161 -40.40 6.58 -19.96
N VAL A 162 -39.95 7.83 -19.81
CA VAL A 162 -40.84 8.99 -19.72
C VAL A 162 -41.05 9.70 -21.05
N ASP A 163 -40.41 9.22 -22.12
CA ASP A 163 -40.41 9.81 -23.47
C ASP A 163 -39.96 11.28 -23.46
N LYS A 164 -38.85 11.55 -22.75
CA LYS A 164 -38.24 12.89 -22.67
C LYS A 164 -36.82 12.86 -23.24
N THR A 165 -36.40 13.99 -23.82
CA THR A 165 -35.09 14.14 -24.46
C THR A 165 -34.20 15.09 -23.67
N LYS A 166 -32.88 14.85 -23.67
CA LYS A 166 -31.92 15.59 -22.84
C LYS A 166 -31.87 17.10 -23.15
N GLU A 167 -32.26 17.49 -24.36
CA GLU A 167 -32.29 18.88 -24.83
C GLU A 167 -33.40 19.70 -24.17
N HIS A 168 -34.49 19.07 -23.73
CA HIS A 168 -35.70 19.78 -23.28
C HIS A 168 -36.01 19.61 -21.79
N VAL A 169 -35.37 18.66 -21.11
CA VAL A 169 -35.64 18.40 -19.70
C VAL A 169 -35.05 19.46 -18.78
N ARG A 170 -35.86 19.91 -17.82
CA ARG A 170 -35.41 20.74 -16.68
C ARG A 170 -34.96 19.83 -15.54
N ILE A 171 -33.67 19.89 -15.21
CA ILE A 171 -33.04 19.11 -14.16
C ILE A 171 -32.75 20.00 -12.95
N VAL A 172 -33.12 19.53 -11.76
CA VAL A 172 -32.73 20.13 -10.49
C VAL A 172 -31.88 19.15 -9.71
N ILE A 173 -30.69 19.57 -9.32
CA ILE A 173 -29.77 18.81 -8.46
C ILE A 173 -29.82 19.42 -7.06
N ASN A 174 -30.29 18.65 -6.09
CA ASN A 174 -30.25 19.04 -4.67
C ASN A 174 -28.96 18.51 -4.03
N GLY A 175 -28.04 19.42 -3.72
CA GLY A 175 -26.73 19.12 -3.15
C GLY A 175 -25.61 19.72 -4.00
N ALA A 176 -24.82 20.61 -3.40
CA ALA A 176 -23.69 21.29 -4.04
C ALA A 176 -22.32 20.80 -3.53
N GLY A 177 -22.25 19.52 -3.13
CA GLY A 177 -21.01 18.81 -2.80
C GLY A 177 -20.33 18.24 -4.04
N PRO A 178 -19.31 17.35 -3.88
CA PRO A 178 -18.56 16.79 -5.00
C PRO A 178 -19.47 16.03 -5.98
N GLY A 179 -20.44 15.27 -5.46
CA GLY A 179 -21.37 14.50 -6.30
C GLY A 179 -22.31 15.36 -7.12
N GLY A 180 -22.88 16.41 -6.54
CA GLY A 180 -23.80 17.28 -7.26
C GLY A 180 -23.09 18.15 -8.29
N ILE A 181 -21.92 18.69 -7.94
CA ILE A 181 -21.08 19.45 -8.88
C ILE A 181 -20.59 18.55 -10.01
N GLY A 182 -20.07 17.36 -9.69
CA GLY A 182 -19.61 16.40 -10.70
C GLY A 182 -20.72 15.93 -11.63
N THR A 183 -21.91 15.64 -11.09
CA THR A 183 -23.10 15.26 -11.87
C THR A 183 -23.51 16.38 -12.81
N ALA A 184 -23.60 17.61 -12.33
CA ALA A 184 -23.93 18.76 -13.18
C ALA A 184 -22.92 18.97 -14.30
N GLN A 185 -21.61 18.89 -13.99
CA GLN A 185 -20.55 19.03 -14.97
C GLN A 185 -20.66 17.96 -16.07
N LEU A 186 -20.87 16.68 -15.69
CA LEU A 186 -20.97 15.59 -16.65
C LEU A 186 -22.24 15.70 -17.51
N LEU A 187 -23.38 16.10 -16.93
CA LEU A 187 -24.62 16.36 -17.68
C LEU A 187 -24.44 17.47 -18.71
N LEU A 188 -23.84 18.60 -18.32
CA LEU A 188 -23.55 19.69 -19.25
C LEU A 188 -22.59 19.23 -20.37
N GLN A 189 -21.58 18.42 -20.04
CA GLN A 189 -20.64 17.85 -21.01
C GLN A 189 -21.29 16.85 -21.97
N ASP A 190 -22.29 16.10 -21.53
CA ASP A 190 -23.11 15.22 -22.38
C ASP A 190 -24.10 16.00 -23.26
N GLY A 191 -24.40 17.26 -22.93
CA GLY A 191 -25.22 18.15 -23.74
C GLY A 191 -26.60 18.50 -23.16
N PHE A 192 -26.86 18.18 -21.88
CA PHE A 192 -28.04 18.71 -21.18
C PHE A 192 -27.96 20.24 -21.05
N GLN A 193 -29.07 20.94 -21.27
CA GLN A 193 -29.07 22.40 -21.37
C GLN A 193 -29.66 23.13 -20.15
N HIS A 194 -30.54 22.47 -19.39
CA HIS A 194 -31.33 23.11 -18.33
C HIS A 194 -31.10 22.43 -16.99
N VAL A 195 -29.92 22.63 -16.41
CA VAL A 195 -29.54 22.08 -15.10
C VAL A 195 -29.49 23.21 -14.08
N LEU A 196 -30.18 23.07 -12.94
CA LEU A 196 -30.04 23.96 -11.78
C LEU A 196 -29.48 23.17 -10.60
N ILE A 197 -28.64 23.81 -9.79
CA ILE A 197 -28.13 23.24 -8.54
C ILE A 197 -28.67 24.03 -7.36
N CYS A 198 -29.11 23.32 -6.33
CA CYS A 198 -29.51 23.85 -5.05
C CYS A 198 -28.55 23.41 -3.95
N ASP A 199 -28.39 24.26 -2.93
CA ASP A 199 -27.86 23.86 -1.62
C ASP A 199 -28.89 24.14 -0.51
N ARG A 200 -28.47 24.07 0.76
CA ARG A 200 -29.34 24.31 1.92
C ARG A 200 -30.07 25.66 1.95
N LEU A 201 -29.63 26.68 1.19
CA LEU A 201 -30.32 27.98 1.13
C LEU A 201 -31.14 28.18 -0.17
N GLY A 202 -31.17 27.20 -1.07
CA GLY A 202 -31.88 27.28 -2.34
C GLY A 202 -30.95 27.34 -3.56
N ILE A 203 -31.44 27.95 -4.64
CA ILE A 203 -30.79 27.94 -5.96
C ILE A 203 -29.43 28.63 -5.91
N LEU A 204 -28.41 28.03 -6.53
CA LEU A 204 -27.12 28.67 -6.73
C LEU A 204 -27.20 29.68 -7.89
N HIS A 205 -26.76 30.91 -7.64
CA HIS A 205 -26.67 31.96 -8.65
C HIS A 205 -25.43 32.84 -8.38
N ARG A 206 -24.95 33.57 -9.39
CA ARG A 206 -23.63 34.24 -9.34
C ARG A 206 -23.55 35.36 -8.30
N TYR A 207 -24.68 36.02 -8.05
CA TYR A 207 -24.78 37.17 -7.14
C TYR A 207 -25.12 36.80 -5.70
N ARG A 208 -25.17 35.50 -5.37
CA ARG A 208 -25.40 35.06 -3.99
C ARG A 208 -24.17 35.35 -3.14
N THR A 209 -24.33 36.13 -2.06
CA THR A 209 -23.21 36.55 -1.21
C THR A 209 -22.93 35.63 -0.02
N HIS A 210 -23.80 34.67 0.28
CA HIS A 210 -23.71 33.82 1.47
C HIS A 210 -23.59 32.33 1.13
N ASN A 211 -22.77 31.60 1.89
CA ASN A 211 -22.54 30.14 1.77
C ASN A 211 -22.06 29.70 0.36
N MET A 212 -21.34 30.59 -0.32
CA MET A 212 -20.71 30.36 -1.62
C MET A 212 -19.21 30.10 -1.43
N ASN A 213 -18.69 29.16 -2.20
CA ASN A 213 -17.26 28.94 -2.38
C ASN A 213 -16.93 29.04 -3.89
N TRP A 214 -15.64 28.97 -4.24
CA TRP A 214 -15.19 29.10 -5.63
C TRP A 214 -15.88 28.09 -6.56
N ALA A 215 -16.06 26.84 -6.12
CA ALA A 215 -16.64 25.77 -6.93
C ALA A 215 -18.13 25.97 -7.16
N LYS A 216 -18.88 26.37 -6.12
CA LYS A 216 -20.30 26.73 -6.23
C LYS A 216 -20.50 27.91 -7.18
N LEU A 217 -19.62 28.91 -7.11
CA LEU A 217 -19.69 30.07 -8.00
C LEU A 217 -19.40 29.65 -9.45
N ASP A 218 -18.38 28.83 -9.67
CA ASP A 218 -18.02 28.37 -11.01
C ASP A 218 -19.14 27.54 -11.65
N ILE A 219 -19.69 26.57 -10.92
CA ILE A 219 -20.78 25.75 -11.45
C ILE A 219 -22.07 26.55 -11.65
N ALA A 220 -22.35 27.56 -10.82
CA ALA A 220 -23.52 28.43 -10.99
C ALA A 220 -23.43 29.27 -12.28
N ARG A 221 -22.22 29.66 -12.72
CA ARG A 221 -22.02 30.35 -14.01
C ARG A 221 -22.43 29.49 -15.20
N GLN A 222 -22.29 28.17 -15.07
CA GLN A 222 -22.56 27.21 -16.12
C GLN A 222 -24.03 26.73 -16.10
N THR A 223 -24.55 26.46 -14.91
CA THR A 223 -25.89 25.88 -14.70
C THR A 223 -26.99 26.95 -14.67
N ASN A 224 -26.69 28.15 -14.17
CA ASN A 224 -27.69 29.21 -13.99
C ASN A 224 -27.24 30.56 -14.59
N PRO A 225 -27.04 30.65 -15.92
CA PRO A 225 -26.56 31.87 -16.58
C PRO A 225 -27.53 33.06 -16.47
N ASN A 226 -28.79 32.81 -16.16
CA ASN A 226 -29.85 33.82 -15.99
C ASN A 226 -30.04 34.27 -14.53
N ASP A 227 -29.23 33.77 -13.60
CA ASP A 227 -29.28 34.09 -12.17
C ASP A 227 -30.67 33.93 -11.54
N ILE A 228 -31.35 32.84 -11.91
CA ILE A 228 -32.61 32.45 -11.27
C ILE A 228 -32.33 32.29 -9.77
N SER A 229 -33.07 33.01 -8.93
CA SER A 229 -33.00 32.93 -7.48
C SER A 229 -34.31 32.36 -6.92
N GLY A 230 -34.25 31.82 -5.70
CA GLY A 230 -35.41 31.21 -5.08
C GLY A 230 -35.03 30.04 -4.18
N THR A 231 -36.06 29.47 -3.56
CA THR A 231 -35.94 28.30 -2.69
C THR A 231 -35.73 27.03 -3.50
N PHE A 232 -35.43 25.92 -2.82
CA PHE A 232 -35.44 24.60 -3.43
C PHE A 232 -36.80 24.28 -4.09
N SER A 233 -37.91 24.59 -3.41
CA SER A 233 -39.26 24.36 -3.94
C SER A 233 -39.56 25.19 -5.20
N ASP A 234 -38.99 26.39 -5.32
CA ASP A 234 -39.13 27.19 -6.54
C ASP A 234 -38.36 26.58 -7.71
N ALA A 235 -37.21 25.95 -7.45
CA ALA A 235 -36.42 25.27 -8.47
C ALA A 235 -37.15 24.05 -9.02
N VAL A 236 -37.73 23.24 -8.14
CA VAL A 236 -38.36 21.95 -8.46
C VAL A 236 -39.71 22.11 -9.16
N ARG A 237 -40.39 23.26 -9.00
CA ARG A 237 -41.68 23.50 -9.64
C ARG A 237 -41.59 23.36 -11.16
N GLY A 238 -42.34 22.39 -11.70
CA GLY A 238 -42.33 22.03 -13.12
C GLY A 238 -40.99 21.50 -13.64
N ALA A 239 -40.12 20.99 -12.77
CA ALA A 239 -38.91 20.28 -13.19
C ALA A 239 -39.26 18.86 -13.68
N ASP A 240 -38.53 18.38 -14.68
CA ASP A 240 -38.71 17.02 -15.21
C ASP A 240 -37.94 15.98 -14.41
N VAL A 241 -36.77 16.38 -13.88
CA VAL A 241 -35.84 15.50 -13.19
C VAL A 241 -35.38 16.16 -11.90
N LEU A 242 -35.45 15.41 -10.80
CA LEU A 242 -34.87 15.79 -9.51
C LEU A 242 -33.81 14.77 -9.11
N ILE A 243 -32.58 15.23 -8.91
CA ILE A 243 -31.44 14.42 -8.44
C ILE A 243 -31.06 14.94 -7.05
N ALA A 244 -31.44 14.23 -6.00
CA ALA A 244 -31.18 14.60 -4.62
C ALA A 244 -30.00 13.80 -4.06
N LEU A 245 -28.87 14.47 -3.81
CA LEU A 245 -27.61 13.91 -3.31
C LEU A 245 -27.32 14.37 -1.86
N SER A 246 -28.31 14.96 -1.21
CA SER A 246 -28.19 15.64 0.07
C SER A 246 -29.44 15.38 0.90
N SER A 247 -29.26 15.11 2.19
CA SER A 247 -30.36 15.00 3.16
C SER A 247 -30.96 16.37 3.54
N TRP A 248 -30.25 17.46 3.22
CA TRP A 248 -30.80 18.82 3.32
C TRP A 248 -31.87 19.04 2.24
N ASN A 249 -32.95 19.71 2.60
CA ASN A 249 -34.18 19.86 1.79
C ASN A 249 -34.86 18.50 1.55
N THR A 250 -35.64 18.05 2.54
CA THR A 250 -36.37 16.78 2.50
C THR A 250 -37.23 16.67 1.25
N ILE A 251 -37.12 15.53 0.56
CA ILE A 251 -37.98 15.21 -0.57
C ILE A 251 -39.31 14.73 0.00
N THR A 252 -40.40 15.44 -0.28
CA THR A 252 -41.74 15.08 0.21
C THR A 252 -42.69 14.83 -0.97
N PRO A 253 -43.82 14.14 -0.74
CA PRO A 253 -44.86 13.98 -1.75
C PRO A 253 -45.35 15.31 -2.34
N GLU A 254 -45.40 16.39 -1.55
CA GLU A 254 -45.79 17.73 -2.03
C GLU A 254 -44.76 18.33 -2.99
N VAL A 255 -43.46 18.13 -2.71
CA VAL A 255 -42.38 18.56 -3.61
C VAL A 255 -42.52 17.85 -4.96
N ILE A 256 -42.73 16.52 -4.93
CA ILE A 256 -42.88 15.71 -6.15
C ILE A 256 -44.15 16.11 -6.92
N SER A 257 -45.27 16.33 -6.23
CA SER A 257 -46.54 16.76 -6.86
C SER A 257 -46.44 18.12 -7.56
N SER A 258 -45.44 18.93 -7.22
CA SER A 258 -45.18 20.24 -7.85
C SER A 258 -44.31 20.14 -9.11
N MET A 259 -43.74 18.97 -9.41
CA MET A 259 -42.92 18.71 -10.59
C MET A 259 -43.75 18.59 -11.87
N ALA A 260 -43.08 18.47 -13.01
CA ALA A 260 -43.76 18.18 -14.29
C ALA A 260 -44.40 16.79 -14.29
N GLU A 261 -45.40 16.58 -15.15
CA GLU A 261 -45.99 15.25 -15.34
C GLU A 261 -44.91 14.22 -15.75
N ARG A 262 -45.10 12.99 -15.28
CA ARG A 262 -44.16 11.87 -15.48
C ARG A 262 -42.73 12.28 -15.09
N SER A 263 -42.56 12.81 -13.88
CA SER A 263 -41.26 13.25 -13.37
C SER A 263 -40.34 12.06 -13.06
N ILE A 264 -39.03 12.31 -13.10
CA ILE A 264 -37.98 11.38 -12.67
C ILE A 264 -37.43 11.89 -11.35
N VAL A 265 -37.41 11.04 -10.32
CA VAL A 265 -36.93 11.40 -8.98
C VAL A 265 -35.86 10.42 -8.52
N PHE A 266 -34.62 10.89 -8.40
CA PHE A 266 -33.49 10.16 -7.84
C PHE A 266 -33.21 10.67 -6.42
N ALA A 267 -33.67 9.95 -5.40
CA ALA A 267 -33.46 10.27 -3.99
C ALA A 267 -32.27 9.48 -3.43
N LEU A 268 -31.06 10.00 -3.67
CA LEU A 268 -29.78 9.30 -3.44
C LEU A 268 -29.09 9.66 -2.11
N ALA A 269 -29.73 10.50 -1.29
CA ALA A 269 -29.26 10.75 0.06
C ALA A 269 -29.38 9.47 0.91
N LEU A 270 -28.33 9.17 1.66
CA LEU A 270 -28.32 8.11 2.68
C LEU A 270 -28.13 8.76 4.06
N PRO A 271 -28.77 8.22 5.11
CA PRO A 271 -29.53 6.97 5.15
C PRO A 271 -31.00 7.09 4.71
N ASP A 272 -31.55 8.30 4.73
CA ASP A 272 -32.97 8.55 4.49
C ASP A 272 -33.17 9.25 3.13
N PRO A 273 -33.87 8.61 2.16
CA PRO A 273 -34.22 9.24 0.89
C PRO A 273 -35.28 10.35 1.03
N GLY A 274 -35.93 10.46 2.20
CA GLY A 274 -36.95 11.46 2.55
C GLY A 274 -38.38 11.08 2.14
N VAL A 275 -38.53 10.14 1.19
CA VAL A 275 -39.83 9.67 0.68
C VAL A 275 -39.73 8.20 0.28
N THR A 276 -40.82 7.45 0.46
CA THR A 276 -40.92 6.06 0.02
C THR A 276 -41.14 5.97 -1.50
N PRO A 277 -40.77 4.86 -2.16
CA PRO A 277 -41.09 4.65 -3.57
C PRO A 277 -42.60 4.75 -3.87
N GLU A 278 -43.44 4.20 -2.98
CA GLU A 278 -44.89 4.20 -3.12
C GLU A 278 -45.48 5.61 -3.02
N ASP A 279 -45.00 6.41 -2.06
CA ASP A 279 -45.45 7.80 -1.88
C ASP A 279 -44.96 8.68 -3.04
N ALA A 280 -43.73 8.46 -3.53
CA ALA A 280 -43.19 9.18 -4.68
C ALA A 280 -44.00 8.90 -5.95
N GLN A 281 -44.36 7.64 -6.20
CA GLN A 281 -45.22 7.25 -7.32
C GLN A 281 -46.63 7.84 -7.18
N SER A 282 -47.21 7.79 -5.99
CA SER A 282 -48.52 8.38 -5.69
C SER A 282 -48.55 9.89 -5.89
N ALA A 283 -47.41 10.55 -5.66
CA ALA A 283 -47.20 11.97 -5.91
C ALA A 283 -46.90 12.33 -7.38
N GLY A 284 -46.84 11.35 -8.29
CA GLY A 284 -46.70 11.58 -9.73
C GLY A 284 -45.32 11.30 -10.34
N ALA A 285 -44.36 10.77 -9.57
CA ALA A 285 -43.09 10.32 -10.12
C ALA A 285 -43.29 9.07 -11.00
N ALA A 286 -42.90 9.15 -12.27
CA ALA A 286 -42.95 8.01 -13.18
C ALA A 286 -41.77 7.05 -12.99
N VAL A 287 -40.64 7.58 -12.53
CA VAL A 287 -39.44 6.79 -12.22
C VAL A 287 -38.90 7.26 -10.88
N PHE A 288 -38.64 6.32 -9.99
CA PHE A 288 -38.03 6.56 -8.69
C PHE A 288 -36.79 5.69 -8.52
N ALA A 289 -35.70 6.28 -8.03
CA ALA A 289 -34.44 5.57 -7.77
C ALA A 289 -33.81 6.08 -6.48
N THR A 290 -33.06 5.22 -5.79
CA THR A 290 -32.41 5.58 -4.51
C THR A 290 -30.98 5.04 -4.43
N GLY A 291 -30.24 5.44 -3.40
CA GLY A 291 -28.98 4.78 -3.05
C GLY A 291 -29.14 3.57 -2.12
N HIS A 292 -30.37 3.24 -1.71
CA HIS A 292 -30.65 2.22 -0.69
C HIS A 292 -30.74 0.81 -1.31
N PRO A 293 -30.07 -0.22 -0.73
CA PRO A 293 -30.04 -1.57 -1.30
C PRO A 293 -31.40 -2.25 -1.43
N ASP A 294 -32.31 -1.99 -0.50
CA ASP A 294 -33.61 -2.68 -0.44
C ASP A 294 -34.67 -2.10 -1.39
N ILE A 295 -34.33 -1.03 -2.13
CA ILE A 295 -35.25 -0.34 -3.03
C ILE A 295 -34.83 -0.62 -4.48
N PRO A 296 -35.77 -0.93 -5.39
CA PRO A 296 -35.48 -1.05 -6.82
C PRO A 296 -34.77 0.19 -7.38
N ASN A 297 -34.01 0.02 -8.47
CA ASN A 297 -33.19 1.07 -9.05
C ASN A 297 -32.15 1.66 -8.08
N MET A 298 -31.40 0.81 -7.38
CA MET A 298 -30.27 1.27 -6.57
C MET A 298 -29.17 1.87 -7.47
N ILE A 299 -28.98 3.18 -7.41
CA ILE A 299 -27.88 3.89 -8.08
C ILE A 299 -26.68 3.93 -7.13
N THR A 300 -25.58 3.28 -7.53
CA THR A 300 -24.37 3.18 -6.70
C THR A 300 -23.10 3.21 -7.54
N ASN A 301 -22.03 3.71 -6.92
CA ASN A 301 -20.69 3.74 -7.49
C ASN A 301 -20.13 2.33 -7.78
N ALA A 302 -20.69 1.29 -7.16
CA ALA A 302 -20.34 -0.10 -7.41
C ALA A 302 -20.49 -0.53 -8.88
N LEU A 303 -21.43 0.09 -9.61
CA LEU A 303 -21.65 -0.16 -11.04
C LEU A 303 -20.57 0.44 -11.93
N VAL A 304 -19.78 1.38 -11.40
CA VAL A 304 -18.84 2.21 -12.18
C VAL A 304 -17.39 1.84 -11.86
N LEU A 305 -17.02 1.95 -10.58
CA LEU A 305 -15.62 2.02 -10.17
C LEU A 305 -14.80 0.77 -10.56
N PRO A 306 -15.27 -0.47 -10.34
CA PRO A 306 -14.47 -1.66 -10.68
C PRO A 306 -14.17 -1.74 -12.18
N GLY A 307 -15.19 -1.51 -13.01
CA GLY A 307 -15.06 -1.59 -14.46
C GLY A 307 -14.23 -0.46 -15.05
N ILE A 308 -14.49 0.79 -14.64
CA ILE A 308 -13.77 1.93 -15.22
C ILE A 308 -12.28 1.86 -14.89
N PHE A 309 -11.90 1.43 -13.68
CA PHE A 309 -10.50 1.25 -13.30
C PHE A 309 -9.84 0.06 -14.03
N ARG A 310 -10.54 -1.07 -14.20
CA ARG A 310 -10.05 -2.19 -15.00
C ARG A 310 -9.66 -1.75 -16.42
N GLY A 311 -10.54 -0.98 -17.07
CA GLY A 311 -10.31 -0.47 -18.43
C GLY A 311 -9.08 0.44 -18.52
N VAL A 312 -8.92 1.40 -17.60
CA VAL A 312 -7.77 2.32 -17.64
C VAL A 312 -6.44 1.66 -17.28
N LEU A 313 -6.44 0.69 -16.37
CA LEU A 313 -5.24 -0.06 -16.01
C LEU A 313 -4.77 -0.92 -17.19
N ASP A 314 -5.68 -1.63 -17.86
CA ASP A 314 -5.33 -2.46 -19.02
C ASP A 314 -4.89 -1.67 -20.24
N MET A 315 -5.23 -0.37 -20.33
CA MET A 315 -4.72 0.56 -21.35
C MET A 315 -3.51 1.38 -20.90
N ARG A 316 -3.09 1.24 -19.63
CA ARG A 316 -2.10 2.08 -18.95
C ARG A 316 -2.37 3.57 -19.18
N ALA A 317 -3.63 3.98 -19.07
CA ALA A 317 -4.05 5.34 -19.36
C ALA A 317 -3.27 6.34 -18.51
N THR A 318 -3.14 7.57 -19.02
CA THR A 318 -2.44 8.67 -18.34
C THR A 318 -3.35 9.45 -17.40
N ARG A 319 -4.65 9.49 -17.68
CA ARG A 319 -5.69 10.25 -16.97
C ARG A 319 -7.07 9.72 -17.31
N PHE A 320 -8.09 10.12 -16.54
CA PHE A 320 -9.49 10.04 -16.97
C PHE A 320 -9.85 11.29 -17.79
N ASN A 321 -10.74 11.13 -18.78
CA ASN A 321 -11.37 12.23 -19.49
C ASN A 321 -12.89 12.05 -19.58
N ARG A 322 -13.59 13.08 -20.07
CA ARG A 322 -15.05 13.08 -20.14
C ARG A 322 -15.60 11.99 -21.05
N GLU A 323 -14.93 11.70 -22.17
CA GLU A 323 -15.37 10.70 -23.15
C GLU A 323 -15.41 9.31 -22.51
N MET A 324 -14.44 9.00 -21.66
CA MET A 324 -14.42 7.75 -20.89
C MET A 324 -15.55 7.68 -19.87
N LEU A 325 -15.85 8.78 -19.18
CA LEU A 325 -16.95 8.85 -18.20
C LEU A 325 -18.32 8.66 -18.88
N ILE A 326 -18.55 9.33 -20.02
CA ILE A 326 -19.79 9.22 -20.80
C ILE A 326 -19.91 7.82 -21.40
N ALA A 327 -18.82 7.25 -21.95
CA ALA A 327 -18.83 5.89 -22.46
C ALA A 327 -19.16 4.85 -21.38
N ALA A 328 -18.64 5.03 -20.16
CA ALA A 328 -18.99 4.19 -19.01
C ALA A 328 -20.48 4.31 -18.64
N ALA A 329 -21.04 5.52 -18.67
CA ALA A 329 -22.47 5.74 -18.39
C ALA A 329 -23.36 5.06 -19.42
N HIS A 330 -23.03 5.17 -20.72
CA HIS A 330 -23.72 4.45 -21.77
C HIS A 330 -23.61 2.93 -21.59
N ALA A 331 -22.44 2.41 -21.26
CA ALA A 331 -22.24 0.98 -21.03
C ALA A 331 -23.13 0.45 -19.90
N ILE A 332 -23.33 1.22 -18.82
CA ILE A 332 -24.25 0.86 -17.73
C ILE A 332 -25.70 0.89 -18.21
N ALA A 333 -26.09 1.92 -18.97
CA ALA A 333 -27.46 2.04 -19.48
C ALA A 333 -27.82 0.90 -20.44
N ASP A 334 -26.89 0.54 -21.33
CA ASP A 334 -27.09 -0.49 -22.37
C ASP A 334 -27.17 -1.92 -21.81
N LEU A 335 -26.74 -2.13 -20.57
CA LEU A 335 -26.87 -3.42 -19.87
C LEU A 335 -28.30 -3.73 -19.43
N VAL A 336 -29.18 -2.73 -19.38
CA VAL A 336 -30.62 -2.95 -19.20
C VAL A 336 -31.27 -2.99 -20.57
N PRO A 337 -31.57 -4.19 -21.10
CA PRO A 337 -32.09 -4.29 -22.45
C PRO A 337 -33.54 -3.78 -22.53
N PRO A 338 -34.03 -3.37 -23.71
CA PRO A 338 -35.36 -2.77 -23.86
C PRO A 338 -36.51 -3.60 -23.29
N GLU A 339 -36.40 -4.92 -23.30
CA GLU A 339 -37.38 -5.86 -22.76
C GLU A 339 -37.43 -5.92 -21.23
N GLN A 340 -36.37 -5.50 -20.54
CA GLN A 340 -36.30 -5.43 -19.07
C GLN A 340 -36.50 -4.01 -18.54
N LEU A 341 -36.35 -3.01 -19.41
CA LEU A 341 -36.48 -1.61 -19.05
C LEU A 341 -37.90 -1.31 -18.52
N SER A 342 -37.98 -0.94 -17.25
CA SER A 342 -39.24 -0.66 -16.57
C SER A 342 -39.04 0.41 -15.47
N PRO A 343 -40.12 1.02 -14.94
CA PRO A 343 -40.00 1.96 -13.82
C PRO A 343 -39.28 1.39 -12.58
N GLN A 344 -39.21 0.06 -12.44
CA GLN A 344 -38.53 -0.65 -11.35
C GLN A 344 -37.14 -1.19 -11.73
N GLN A 345 -36.73 -1.06 -13.01
CA GLN A 345 -35.44 -1.54 -13.50
C GLN A 345 -34.89 -0.61 -14.59
N ILE A 346 -34.12 0.40 -14.18
CA ILE A 346 -33.41 1.35 -15.06
C ILE A 346 -31.89 1.19 -15.02
N VAL A 347 -31.36 0.45 -14.04
CA VAL A 347 -29.95 0.11 -13.87
C VAL A 347 -29.80 -1.40 -13.69
N PRO A 348 -28.66 -1.99 -14.10
CA PRO A 348 -28.39 -3.40 -13.85
C PRO A 348 -28.14 -3.63 -12.35
N SER A 349 -28.24 -4.89 -11.91
CA SER A 349 -27.86 -5.26 -10.56
C SER A 349 -26.34 -5.21 -10.37
N VAL A 350 -25.88 -4.76 -9.20
CA VAL A 350 -24.46 -4.82 -8.83
C VAL A 350 -23.93 -6.27 -8.82
N MET A 351 -24.79 -7.23 -8.51
CA MET A 351 -24.44 -8.65 -8.49
C MET A 351 -24.31 -9.26 -9.90
N GLU A 352 -24.60 -8.51 -10.95
CA GLU A 352 -24.31 -8.92 -12.32
C GLU A 352 -22.82 -8.70 -12.63
N TYR A 353 -22.02 -9.76 -12.46
CA TYR A 353 -20.57 -9.76 -12.73
C TYR A 353 -20.17 -9.35 -14.17
N GLY A 354 -21.14 -9.25 -15.09
CA GLY A 354 -20.94 -8.74 -16.46
C GLY A 354 -20.86 -7.21 -16.57
N VAL A 355 -21.28 -6.46 -15.56
CA VAL A 355 -21.31 -4.98 -15.58
C VAL A 355 -19.91 -4.41 -15.75
N ALA A 356 -19.00 -4.77 -14.84
CA ALA A 356 -17.66 -4.22 -14.82
C ALA A 356 -16.82 -4.54 -16.08
N PRO A 357 -16.83 -5.76 -16.65
CA PRO A 357 -16.21 -6.03 -17.95
C PRO A 357 -16.70 -5.11 -19.06
N ARG A 358 -18.01 -4.85 -19.11
CA ARG A 358 -18.61 -4.01 -20.17
C ARG A 358 -18.22 -2.54 -20.03
N VAL A 359 -18.21 -2.04 -18.79
CA VAL A 359 -17.70 -0.70 -18.46
C VAL A 359 -16.21 -0.59 -18.76
N ALA A 360 -15.41 -1.61 -18.44
CA ALA A 360 -13.98 -1.65 -18.73
C ALA A 360 -13.70 -1.53 -20.22
N ARG A 361 -14.46 -2.26 -21.05
CA ARG A 361 -14.38 -2.15 -22.51
C ARG A 361 -14.65 -0.74 -23.00
N ALA A 362 -15.75 -0.14 -22.55
CA ALA A 362 -16.15 1.20 -22.98
C ALA A 362 -15.11 2.26 -22.59
N ALA A 363 -14.60 2.19 -21.36
CA ALA A 363 -13.53 3.06 -20.89
C ALA A 363 -12.23 2.86 -21.67
N ALA A 364 -11.87 1.61 -21.99
CA ALA A 364 -10.67 1.30 -22.77
C ALA A 364 -10.75 1.83 -24.21
N GLU A 365 -11.90 1.65 -24.86
CA GLU A 365 -12.11 2.15 -26.22
C GLU A 365 -12.08 3.69 -26.26
N ALA A 366 -12.74 4.36 -25.32
CA ALA A 366 -12.65 5.81 -25.20
C ALA A 366 -11.22 6.28 -24.91
N ALA A 367 -10.48 5.58 -24.05
CA ALA A 367 -9.08 5.89 -23.76
C ALA A 367 -8.18 5.78 -25.01
N ARG A 368 -8.44 4.77 -25.85
CA ARG A 368 -7.77 4.55 -27.14
C ARG A 368 -8.08 5.70 -28.11
N GLN A 369 -9.36 6.00 -28.31
CA GLN A 369 -9.83 7.02 -29.26
C GLN A 369 -9.35 8.44 -28.92
N THR A 370 -9.24 8.75 -27.63
CA THR A 370 -8.82 10.07 -27.13
C THR A 370 -7.31 10.21 -26.94
N GLY A 371 -6.54 9.16 -27.22
CA GLY A 371 -5.07 9.17 -27.15
C GLY A 371 -4.48 9.25 -25.74
N VAL A 372 -5.26 8.92 -24.70
CA VAL A 372 -4.76 8.89 -23.31
C VAL A 372 -4.15 7.54 -22.91
N ALA A 373 -4.40 6.49 -23.70
CA ALA A 373 -3.80 5.17 -23.55
C ALA A 373 -2.29 5.17 -23.91
N ARG A 374 -1.48 4.37 -23.19
CA ARG A 374 -0.04 4.22 -23.47
C ARG A 374 0.31 2.94 -24.21
N ILE A 375 -0.62 1.99 -24.27
CA ILE A 375 -0.47 0.74 -24.98
C ILE A 375 -1.69 0.52 -25.88
N GLU A 376 -1.48 -0.22 -26.95
CA GLU A 376 -2.53 -0.63 -27.87
C GLU A 376 -2.98 -2.04 -27.50
N LYS A 377 -4.26 -2.18 -27.17
CA LYS A 377 -4.91 -3.45 -26.84
C LYS A 377 -6.35 -3.40 -27.33
N ASP A 378 -6.86 -4.52 -27.82
CA ASP A 378 -8.25 -4.64 -28.26
C ASP A 378 -9.20 -4.52 -27.04
N PRO A 379 -10.15 -3.57 -27.04
CA PRO A 379 -11.16 -3.49 -25.99
C PRO A 379 -11.96 -4.79 -25.79
N ASP A 380 -12.25 -5.54 -26.86
CA ASP A 380 -13.00 -6.80 -26.74
C ASP A 380 -12.17 -7.87 -25.99
N GLU A 381 -10.84 -7.89 -26.16
CA GLU A 381 -9.93 -8.70 -25.34
C GLU A 381 -9.90 -8.24 -23.88
N ILE A 382 -10.02 -6.94 -23.61
CA ILE A 382 -10.12 -6.40 -22.23
C ILE A 382 -11.42 -6.88 -21.57
N GLU A 383 -12.56 -6.82 -22.28
CA GLU A 383 -13.82 -7.35 -21.75
C GLU A 383 -13.69 -8.84 -21.41
N MET A 384 -13.16 -9.63 -22.34
CA MET A 384 -12.98 -11.08 -22.17
C MET A 384 -12.06 -11.40 -20.98
N GLN A 385 -10.91 -10.70 -20.87
CA GLN A 385 -9.96 -10.92 -19.79
C GLN A 385 -10.51 -10.46 -18.44
N ALA A 386 -11.21 -9.33 -18.39
CA ALA A 386 -11.87 -8.85 -17.18
C ALA A 386 -12.90 -9.87 -16.69
N ARG A 387 -13.77 -10.34 -17.60
CA ARG A 387 -14.75 -11.40 -17.32
C ARG A 387 -14.06 -12.62 -16.74
N ARG A 388 -13.04 -13.15 -17.42
CA ARG A 388 -12.30 -14.33 -16.96
C ARG A 388 -11.67 -14.13 -15.57
N THR A 389 -11.04 -12.98 -15.33
CA THR A 389 -10.41 -12.65 -14.06
C THR A 389 -11.42 -12.61 -12.91
N ILE A 390 -12.60 -12.05 -13.15
CA ILE A 390 -13.68 -11.96 -12.15
C ILE A 390 -14.22 -13.34 -11.80
N TYR A 391 -14.50 -14.17 -12.81
CA TYR A 391 -15.05 -15.52 -12.59
C TYR A 391 -14.02 -16.50 -12.01
N GLU A 392 -12.75 -16.41 -12.41
CA GLU A 392 -11.67 -17.25 -11.87
C GLU A 392 -11.14 -16.72 -10.52
N GLY A 393 -11.43 -15.47 -10.16
CA GLY A 393 -10.95 -14.79 -8.95
C GLY A 393 -9.49 -14.31 -9.02
N HIS A 394 -8.76 -14.68 -10.08
CA HIS A 394 -7.39 -14.26 -10.33
C HIS A 394 -7.13 -14.03 -11.82
N ARG A 395 -6.09 -13.24 -12.16
CA ARG A 395 -5.69 -13.07 -13.56
C ARG A 395 -5.11 -14.39 -14.08
N PRO A 396 -5.48 -14.88 -15.27
CA PRO A 396 -4.88 -16.09 -15.83
C PRO A 396 -3.38 -15.87 -16.05
N VAL A 397 -2.56 -16.79 -15.55
CA VAL A 397 -1.11 -16.76 -15.73
C VAL A 397 -0.75 -17.64 -16.94
N PRO A 398 -0.07 -17.10 -17.96
CA PRO A 398 0.42 -17.90 -19.09
C PRO A 398 1.32 -19.06 -18.64
N PRO A 399 1.49 -20.12 -19.45
CA PRO A 399 2.49 -21.15 -19.16
C PRO A 399 3.92 -20.55 -19.22
N PRO A 400 4.88 -21.09 -18.46
CA PRO A 400 6.27 -20.63 -18.50
C PRO A 400 6.92 -20.84 -19.87
N SER A 401 7.87 -19.99 -20.22
CA SER A 401 8.84 -20.31 -21.29
C SER A 401 9.63 -21.59 -20.94
N HIS A 402 9.99 -22.39 -21.95
CA HIS A 402 10.68 -23.66 -21.75
C HIS A 402 12.22 -23.55 -21.73
N HIS A 403 12.81 -22.39 -22.02
CA HIS A 403 14.26 -22.24 -22.13
C HIS A 403 14.76 -20.94 -21.49
N TYR A 404 15.72 -21.08 -20.56
CA TYR A 404 16.41 -19.98 -19.90
C TYR A 404 17.90 -20.33 -19.76
N ALA A 405 18.79 -19.37 -20.04
CA ALA A 405 20.22 -19.57 -19.93
C ALA A 405 20.74 -19.37 -18.48
N ASN A 406 20.02 -18.61 -17.65
CA ASN A 406 20.45 -18.27 -16.29
C ASN A 406 19.27 -17.80 -15.39
N THR A 407 19.53 -17.60 -14.10
CA THR A 407 18.57 -17.15 -13.09
C THR A 407 17.97 -15.77 -13.37
N GLN A 408 18.74 -14.86 -13.99
CA GLN A 408 18.27 -13.50 -14.29
C GLN A 408 17.18 -13.51 -15.36
N GLU A 409 17.36 -14.31 -16.42
CA GLU A 409 16.34 -14.51 -17.45
C GLU A 409 15.06 -15.16 -16.89
N GLN A 410 15.22 -16.14 -15.99
CA GLN A 410 14.09 -16.77 -15.29
C GLN A 410 13.32 -15.78 -14.42
N ALA A 411 14.03 -14.95 -13.65
CA ALA A 411 13.41 -13.94 -12.80
C ALA A 411 12.64 -12.90 -13.63
N LEU A 412 13.25 -12.42 -14.72
CA LEU A 412 12.60 -11.45 -15.61
C LEU A 412 11.32 -12.02 -16.24
N GLU A 413 11.36 -13.28 -16.69
CA GLU A 413 10.18 -13.96 -17.22
C GLU A 413 9.08 -14.11 -16.18
N LEU A 414 9.43 -14.55 -14.97
CA LEU A 414 8.49 -14.77 -13.88
C LEU A 414 7.77 -13.48 -13.51
N HIS A 415 8.52 -12.39 -13.30
CA HIS A 415 7.95 -11.08 -12.96
C HIS A 415 7.02 -10.56 -14.06
N LYS A 416 7.35 -10.80 -15.34
CA LYS A 416 6.51 -10.40 -16.48
C LYS A 416 5.22 -11.22 -16.57
N ARG A 417 5.34 -12.52 -16.39
CA ARG A 417 4.25 -13.48 -16.55
C ARG A 417 3.17 -13.33 -15.47
N TYR A 418 3.59 -13.01 -14.24
CA TYR A 418 2.68 -12.74 -13.12
C TYR A 418 2.30 -11.26 -12.97
N GLN A 419 2.99 -10.36 -13.68
CA GLN A 419 2.87 -8.90 -13.56
C GLN A 419 3.08 -8.45 -12.10
N GLY A 420 4.30 -8.66 -11.64
CA GLY A 420 4.63 -8.60 -10.22
C GLY A 420 4.22 -9.86 -9.47
N VAL A 421 4.67 -9.95 -8.23
CA VAL A 421 4.60 -11.19 -7.43
C VAL A 421 3.62 -11.10 -6.27
N LEU A 422 2.96 -9.94 -6.08
CA LEU A 422 1.90 -9.71 -5.10
C LEU A 422 0.53 -9.49 -5.74
N GLU A 423 -0.53 -9.77 -4.98
CA GLU A 423 -1.91 -9.37 -5.24
C GLU A 423 -2.65 -9.02 -3.93
N ILE A 424 -3.82 -8.40 -4.05
CA ILE A 424 -4.75 -8.20 -2.94
C ILE A 424 -5.86 -9.24 -3.03
N GLN A 425 -6.16 -9.92 -1.94
CA GLN A 425 -7.25 -10.89 -1.86
C GLN A 425 -8.27 -10.50 -0.78
N PRO A 426 -9.58 -10.69 -1.01
CA PRO A 426 -10.59 -10.48 0.02
C PRO A 426 -10.58 -11.66 1.01
N LYS A 427 -10.57 -11.38 2.31
CA LYS A 427 -10.79 -12.41 3.34
C LYS A 427 -12.24 -12.90 3.34
N VAL A 428 -13.16 -12.00 2.99
CA VAL A 428 -14.59 -12.27 2.83
C VAL A 428 -15.02 -11.77 1.44
N PRO A 429 -15.08 -12.65 0.42
CA PRO A 429 -15.46 -12.26 -0.94
C PRO A 429 -16.96 -11.95 -1.05
N ILE A 430 -17.33 -10.94 -1.85
CA ILE A 430 -18.75 -10.62 -2.12
C ILE A 430 -19.33 -11.69 -3.08
N ARG A 431 -20.20 -12.54 -2.55
CA ARG A 431 -20.88 -13.61 -3.30
C ARG A 431 -22.40 -13.55 -3.25
N ASP A 432 -22.94 -12.74 -2.36
CA ASP A 432 -24.37 -12.54 -2.18
C ASP A 432 -24.65 -11.12 -1.66
N TYR A 433 -25.95 -10.79 -1.58
CA TYR A 433 -26.41 -9.52 -1.03
C TYR A 433 -26.16 -9.38 0.47
N ILE A 434 -25.99 -10.48 1.22
CA ILE A 434 -25.74 -10.40 2.65
C ILE A 434 -24.36 -9.77 2.87
N VAL A 435 -23.32 -10.31 2.23
CA VAL A 435 -21.97 -9.77 2.30
C VAL A 435 -21.90 -8.36 1.72
N LEU A 436 -22.54 -8.12 0.58
CA LEU A 436 -22.58 -6.79 -0.04
C LEU A 436 -23.21 -5.74 0.89
N ASN A 437 -24.36 -6.07 1.51
CA ASN A 437 -25.08 -5.16 2.39
C ASN A 437 -24.39 -4.98 3.74
N SER A 438 -23.73 -6.02 4.26
CA SER A 438 -23.03 -5.95 5.55
C SER A 438 -21.72 -5.16 5.48
N LEU A 439 -20.99 -5.24 4.38
CA LEU A 439 -19.65 -4.65 4.29
C LEU A 439 -19.61 -3.35 3.48
N TYR A 440 -20.38 -3.22 2.41
CA TYR A 440 -20.19 -2.12 1.45
C TYR A 440 -21.36 -1.14 1.37
N LEU A 441 -22.59 -1.60 1.62
CA LEU A 441 -23.77 -0.74 1.56
C LEU A 441 -24.21 -0.30 2.96
N TYR A 442 -24.96 0.80 3.00
CA TYR A 442 -25.57 1.27 4.24
C TYR A 442 -26.68 0.29 4.69
N PRO A 443 -26.86 0.01 6.00
CA PRO A 443 -26.13 0.52 7.17
C PRO A 443 -24.86 -0.25 7.56
N GLY A 444 -24.60 -1.43 6.97
CA GLY A 444 -23.56 -2.36 7.43
C GLY A 444 -22.16 -1.74 7.53
N LEU A 445 -21.76 -1.01 6.49
CA LEU A 445 -20.46 -0.31 6.37
C LEU A 445 -20.09 0.60 7.57
N SER A 446 -21.07 1.08 8.34
CA SER A 446 -20.88 2.15 9.34
C SER A 446 -20.53 1.68 10.76
N GLN A 447 -20.83 0.42 11.11
CA GLN A 447 -20.75 -0.04 12.50
C GLN A 447 -19.30 -0.08 13.03
N THR A 448 -18.37 -0.54 12.20
CA THR A 448 -16.93 -0.60 12.55
C THR A 448 -16.33 0.79 12.68
N ALA A 449 -16.72 1.73 11.81
CA ALA A 449 -16.30 3.12 11.89
C ALA A 449 -16.74 3.78 13.22
N TYR A 450 -17.97 3.52 13.67
CA TYR A 450 -18.46 3.99 14.97
C TYR A 450 -17.65 3.47 16.14
N LYS A 451 -17.33 2.17 16.14
CA LYS A 451 -16.52 1.57 17.21
C LYS A 451 -15.12 2.17 17.28
N ILE A 452 -14.49 2.46 16.14
CA ILE A 452 -13.18 3.11 16.09
C ILE A 452 -13.24 4.59 16.49
N LEU A 453 -14.35 5.29 16.21
CA LEU A 453 -14.55 6.65 16.71
C LEU A 453 -14.62 6.71 18.23
N GLU A 454 -15.31 5.73 18.85
CA GLU A 454 -15.41 5.61 20.30
C GLU A 454 -14.07 5.16 20.92
N GLU A 455 -13.36 4.25 20.26
CA GLU A 455 -12.13 3.63 20.74
C GLU A 455 -11.11 3.50 19.59
N PRO A 456 -10.23 4.50 19.38
CA PRO A 456 -9.31 4.54 18.23
C PRO A 456 -8.39 3.32 18.11
N ASP A 457 -7.95 2.75 19.23
CA ASP A 457 -7.10 1.56 19.27
C ASP A 457 -7.79 0.30 18.74
N SER A 458 -9.12 0.28 18.70
CA SER A 458 -9.88 -0.80 18.07
C SER A 458 -9.67 -0.87 16.55
N ALA A 459 -9.03 0.15 15.93
CA ALA A 459 -8.56 0.05 14.56
C ALA A 459 -7.60 -1.14 14.33
N PHE A 460 -6.84 -1.55 15.35
CA PHE A 460 -5.99 -2.74 15.29
C PHE A 460 -6.79 -4.05 15.26
N ASP A 461 -8.03 -4.04 15.75
CA ASP A 461 -8.92 -5.20 15.83
C ASP A 461 -9.84 -5.32 14.61
N TYR A 462 -10.41 -4.19 14.18
CA TYR A 462 -11.43 -4.15 13.12
C TYR A 462 -10.87 -3.91 11.71
N THR A 463 -9.57 -3.66 11.59
CA THR A 463 -8.91 -3.41 10.28
C THR A 463 -7.63 -4.22 10.14
N GLY A 464 -7.05 -4.24 8.94
CA GLY A 464 -5.74 -4.85 8.74
C GLY A 464 -4.58 -4.10 9.40
N LYS A 465 -4.79 -2.90 9.97
CA LYS A 465 -3.73 -2.10 10.62
C LYS A 465 -2.88 -2.94 11.57
N GLY A 466 -3.49 -3.81 12.39
CA GLY A 466 -2.75 -4.63 13.35
C GLY A 466 -1.82 -5.69 12.76
N ASN A 467 -1.89 -5.94 11.46
CA ASN A 467 -1.03 -6.91 10.78
C ASN A 467 -0.34 -6.37 9.52
N ARG A 468 -0.46 -5.06 9.24
CA ARG A 468 -0.04 -4.46 7.97
C ARG A 468 1.23 -3.64 8.15
N VAL A 469 2.24 -3.90 7.32
CA VAL A 469 3.53 -3.20 7.35
C VAL A 469 3.77 -2.46 6.03
N ALA A 470 4.20 -1.21 6.09
CA ALA A 470 4.64 -0.49 4.89
C ALA A 470 6.11 -0.78 4.64
N VAL A 471 6.47 -1.34 3.47
CA VAL A 471 7.86 -1.45 3.02
C VAL A 471 8.19 -0.18 2.23
N ILE A 472 8.79 0.80 2.90
CA ILE A 472 9.07 2.14 2.36
C ILE A 472 10.48 2.17 1.76
N SER A 473 10.59 2.64 0.52
CA SER A 473 11.89 2.91 -0.10
C SER A 473 11.83 4.15 -1.01
N ASP A 474 12.93 4.87 -1.17
CA ASP A 474 13.07 5.93 -2.19
C ASP A 474 13.89 5.47 -3.42
N GLY A 475 14.34 4.21 -3.40
CA GLY A 475 15.15 3.60 -4.44
C GLY A 475 16.56 4.17 -4.58
N SER A 476 17.08 4.84 -3.54
CA SER A 476 18.40 5.49 -3.59
C SER A 476 19.59 4.57 -3.30
N ALA A 477 19.37 3.40 -2.70
CA ALA A 477 20.41 2.43 -2.40
C ALA A 477 19.95 0.97 -2.60
N VAL A 478 19.37 0.66 -3.76
CA VAL A 478 18.79 -0.66 -4.03
C VAL A 478 19.87 -1.72 -4.21
N LEU A 479 19.96 -2.67 -3.28
CA LEU A 479 20.96 -3.74 -3.31
C LEU A 479 22.39 -3.18 -3.53
N GLY A 480 23.19 -3.81 -4.40
CA GLY A 480 24.45 -3.27 -4.91
C GLY A 480 24.31 -2.42 -6.18
N LEU A 481 23.08 -2.07 -6.60
CA LEU A 481 22.81 -1.31 -7.84
C LEU A 481 22.87 0.20 -7.64
N GLY A 482 22.78 0.67 -6.40
CA GLY A 482 22.78 2.08 -6.04
C GLY A 482 21.44 2.76 -6.32
N ASN A 483 21.49 4.03 -6.73
CA ASN A 483 20.30 4.83 -6.98
C ASN A 483 19.72 4.52 -8.37
N ILE A 484 18.69 3.67 -8.40
CA ILE A 484 17.94 3.29 -9.61
C ILE A 484 16.55 3.94 -9.67
N GLY A 485 16.20 4.70 -8.62
CA GLY A 485 14.92 5.38 -8.49
C GLY A 485 13.77 4.47 -8.06
N PRO A 486 12.62 5.07 -7.68
CA PRO A 486 11.57 4.39 -6.95
C PRO A 486 10.86 3.29 -7.73
N ARG A 487 10.61 3.48 -9.03
CA ARG A 487 9.92 2.47 -9.83
C ARG A 487 10.77 1.21 -10.02
N ALA A 488 12.08 1.38 -10.16
CA ALA A 488 12.99 0.27 -10.34
C ALA A 488 13.27 -0.47 -9.02
N ALA A 489 13.00 0.17 -7.87
CA ALA A 489 13.06 -0.47 -6.56
C ALA A 489 11.89 -1.43 -6.28
N LEU A 490 10.73 -1.21 -6.92
CA LEU A 490 9.49 -1.98 -6.65
C LEU A 490 9.67 -3.51 -6.63
N PRO A 491 10.39 -4.17 -7.58
CA PRO A 491 10.55 -5.61 -7.54
C PRO A 491 11.20 -6.12 -6.24
N VAL A 492 12.21 -5.41 -5.70
CA VAL A 492 12.85 -5.77 -4.42
C VAL A 492 11.87 -5.61 -3.27
N MET A 493 11.10 -4.51 -3.26
CA MET A 493 10.10 -4.25 -2.23
C MET A 493 8.96 -5.28 -2.25
N GLU A 494 8.56 -5.74 -3.43
CA GLU A 494 7.62 -6.87 -3.57
C GLU A 494 8.21 -8.17 -3.00
N GLY A 495 9.48 -8.45 -3.30
CA GLY A 495 10.20 -9.59 -2.72
C GLY A 495 10.20 -9.55 -1.20
N LYS A 496 10.51 -8.40 -0.59
CA LYS A 496 10.44 -8.20 0.88
C LYS A 496 9.06 -8.49 1.45
N ALA A 497 8.01 -8.00 0.79
CA ALA A 497 6.64 -8.24 1.21
C ALA A 497 6.26 -9.73 1.15
N ILE A 498 6.75 -10.48 0.16
CA ILE A 498 6.58 -11.94 0.11
C ILE A 498 7.26 -12.63 1.29
N LEU A 499 8.45 -12.18 1.70
CA LEU A 499 9.17 -12.76 2.83
C LEU A 499 8.43 -12.51 4.15
N PHE A 500 7.92 -11.28 4.36
CA PHE A 500 7.04 -10.96 5.49
C PHE A 500 5.83 -11.88 5.56
N GLN A 501 5.15 -12.07 4.42
CA GLN A 501 3.99 -12.94 4.38
C GLN A 501 4.39 -14.39 4.64
N THR A 502 5.34 -14.93 3.88
CA THR A 502 5.70 -16.36 3.92
C THR A 502 6.19 -16.79 5.30
N PHE A 503 7.06 -15.99 5.93
CA PHE A 503 7.71 -16.40 7.17
C PHE A 503 6.99 -15.94 8.43
N ALA A 504 6.06 -14.97 8.36
CA ALA A 504 5.48 -14.38 9.56
C ALA A 504 4.00 -14.01 9.45
N GLY A 505 3.35 -14.28 8.31
CA GLY A 505 1.94 -13.92 8.10
C GLY A 505 1.66 -12.43 8.09
N ILE A 506 2.69 -11.61 7.89
CA ILE A 506 2.57 -10.15 7.90
C ILE A 506 2.11 -9.67 6.52
N GLU A 507 1.07 -8.83 6.51
CA GLU A 507 0.54 -8.20 5.30
C GLU A 507 1.38 -6.97 4.95
N ALA A 508 2.58 -7.21 4.44
CA ALA A 508 3.49 -6.16 4.02
C ALA A 508 3.10 -5.63 2.63
N TYR A 509 3.17 -4.31 2.44
CA TYR A 509 2.86 -3.66 1.17
C TYR A 509 3.96 -2.68 0.76
N PRO A 510 4.47 -2.77 -0.49
CA PRO A 510 5.56 -1.91 -0.94
C PRO A 510 5.06 -0.49 -1.26
N ILE A 511 5.78 0.53 -0.80
CA ILE A 511 5.54 1.93 -1.13
C ILE A 511 6.88 2.58 -1.52
N CYS A 512 7.10 2.73 -2.82
CA CYS A 512 8.27 3.42 -3.36
C CYS A 512 7.97 4.91 -3.57
N LEU A 513 8.70 5.78 -2.86
CA LEU A 513 8.49 7.22 -2.80
C LEU A 513 9.20 7.96 -3.95
N SER A 514 8.51 8.91 -4.59
CA SER A 514 9.06 9.73 -5.67
C SER A 514 9.98 10.86 -5.20
N THR A 515 10.24 10.95 -3.89
CA THR A 515 11.10 11.95 -3.28
C THR A 515 12.29 11.27 -2.62
N GLN A 516 13.45 11.91 -2.73
CA GLN A 516 14.69 11.49 -2.08
C GLN A 516 15.14 12.51 -1.02
N ASP A 517 14.35 13.57 -0.83
CA ASP A 517 14.52 14.59 0.19
C ASP A 517 14.05 14.07 1.54
N THR A 518 14.81 14.35 2.60
CA THR A 518 14.54 13.83 3.95
C THR A 518 13.19 14.30 4.48
N ASP A 519 12.87 15.59 4.37
CA ASP A 519 11.60 16.14 4.84
C ASP A 519 10.42 15.55 4.07
N GLY A 520 10.55 15.46 2.74
CA GLY A 520 9.54 14.83 1.90
C GLY A 520 9.30 13.35 2.21
N ILE A 521 10.35 12.59 2.54
CA ILE A 521 10.22 11.17 2.95
C ILE A 521 9.50 11.09 4.29
N VAL A 522 9.96 11.84 5.30
CA VAL A 522 9.39 11.82 6.66
C VAL A 522 7.91 12.19 6.62
N ALA A 523 7.57 13.31 5.97
CA ALA A 523 6.20 13.78 5.86
C ALA A 523 5.30 12.76 5.14
N ALA A 524 5.76 12.18 4.03
CA ALA A 524 5.00 11.18 3.31
C ALA A 524 4.70 9.96 4.20
N VAL A 525 5.68 9.44 4.94
CA VAL A 525 5.46 8.29 5.82
C VAL A 525 4.53 8.64 6.99
N GLU A 526 4.65 9.85 7.57
CA GLU A 526 3.73 10.34 8.60
C GLU A 526 2.28 10.40 8.12
N TYR A 527 2.05 10.91 6.91
CA TYR A 527 0.72 10.96 6.34
C TYR A 527 0.15 9.56 6.08
N LEU A 528 0.99 8.57 5.75
CA LEU A 528 0.53 7.21 5.44
C LEU A 528 0.31 6.33 6.68
N ALA A 529 0.95 6.67 7.80
CA ALA A 529 0.99 5.88 9.03
C ALA A 529 -0.37 5.37 9.56
N PRO A 530 -1.51 6.09 9.43
CA PRO A 530 -2.79 5.55 9.89
C PRO A 530 -3.16 4.19 9.29
N SER A 531 -2.72 3.90 8.06
CA SER A 531 -3.04 2.67 7.33
C SER A 531 -2.23 1.44 7.76
N PHE A 532 -1.17 1.62 8.57
CA PHE A 532 -0.17 0.61 8.87
C PHE A 532 0.05 0.42 10.38
N GLY A 533 0.40 -0.80 10.79
CA GLY A 533 0.81 -1.14 12.15
C GLY A 533 2.32 -1.11 12.36
N GLY A 534 3.11 -0.99 11.29
CA GLY A 534 4.56 -0.84 11.34
C GLY A 534 5.13 -0.33 10.02
N ILE A 535 6.33 0.25 10.08
CA ILE A 535 7.07 0.81 8.94
C ILE A 535 8.42 0.10 8.83
N ASN A 536 8.67 -0.51 7.68
CA ASN A 536 9.96 -1.08 7.31
C ASN A 536 10.63 -0.17 6.27
N LEU A 537 11.65 0.58 6.67
CA LEU A 537 12.47 1.39 5.77
C LEU A 537 13.51 0.49 5.06
N GLU A 538 13.64 0.65 3.75
CA GLU A 538 14.47 -0.20 2.90
C GLU A 538 15.19 0.60 1.81
N ASP A 539 16.44 0.25 1.51
CA ASP A 539 17.18 0.76 0.36
C ASP A 539 17.26 2.31 0.29
N ILE A 540 17.35 2.97 1.45
CA ILE A 540 17.55 4.43 1.58
C ILE A 540 19.03 4.71 1.85
N ALA A 541 19.65 5.55 1.02
CA ALA A 541 21.09 5.82 1.11
C ALA A 541 21.50 6.50 2.43
N ALA A 542 22.66 6.12 2.96
CA ALA A 542 23.35 6.87 4.01
C ALA A 542 23.95 8.19 3.46
N PRO A 543 24.03 9.27 4.25
CA PRO A 543 23.67 9.35 5.68
C PRO A 543 22.20 9.68 5.97
N LYS A 544 21.39 10.05 4.96
CA LYS A 544 20.01 10.52 5.21
C LYS A 544 19.11 9.47 5.86
N CYS A 545 19.35 8.17 5.62
CA CYS A 545 18.60 7.09 6.24
C CYS A 545 18.59 7.17 7.78
N PHE A 546 19.67 7.67 8.40
CA PHE A 546 19.75 7.84 9.85
C PHE A 546 18.78 8.92 10.35
N GLU A 547 18.74 10.07 9.68
CA GLU A 547 17.83 11.17 10.05
C GLU A 547 16.36 10.80 9.78
N VAL A 548 16.08 10.16 8.63
CA VAL A 548 14.73 9.68 8.31
C VAL A 548 14.22 8.72 9.39
N GLU A 549 15.03 7.72 9.77
CA GLU A 549 14.63 6.75 10.78
C GLU A 549 14.42 7.41 12.15
N ASP A 550 15.37 8.23 12.60
CA ASP A 550 15.30 8.89 13.91
C ASP A 550 14.05 9.77 14.03
N ARG A 551 13.77 10.59 13.01
CA ARG A 551 12.58 11.44 12.99
C ARG A 551 11.30 10.63 13.02
N LEU A 552 11.19 9.58 12.21
CA LEU A 552 10.00 8.74 12.16
C LEU A 552 9.80 7.94 13.45
N ARG A 553 10.87 7.45 14.08
CA ARG A 553 10.78 6.78 15.39
C ARG A 553 10.31 7.72 16.50
N ASN A 554 10.60 9.01 16.38
CA ASN A 554 10.21 10.03 17.35
C ASN A 554 8.81 10.62 17.09
N SER A 555 8.34 10.62 15.84
CA SER A 555 7.03 11.20 15.48
C SER A 555 5.89 10.19 15.37
N LEU A 556 6.20 8.91 15.12
CA LEU A 556 5.20 7.85 14.97
C LEU A 556 5.01 7.03 16.24
N ASP A 557 3.76 6.62 16.45
CA ASP A 557 3.37 5.71 17.53
C ASP A 557 3.40 4.23 17.11
N ILE A 558 4.10 3.87 16.03
CA ILE A 558 4.19 2.50 15.51
C ILE A 558 5.64 2.12 15.26
N PRO A 559 6.02 0.84 15.31
CA PRO A 559 7.39 0.40 15.11
C PRO A 559 7.91 0.83 13.74
N VAL A 560 9.03 1.56 13.74
CA VAL A 560 9.80 1.92 12.55
C VAL A 560 11.15 1.21 12.62
N VAL A 561 11.46 0.40 11.60
CA VAL A 561 12.72 -0.35 11.50
C VAL A 561 13.31 -0.12 10.13
N HIS A 562 14.58 0.25 10.07
CA HIS A 562 15.36 0.18 8.84
C HIS A 562 16.06 -1.17 8.74
N ASP A 563 15.68 -2.02 7.78
CA ASP A 563 16.15 -3.41 7.73
C ASP A 563 17.64 -3.51 7.38
N ASP A 564 18.12 -2.71 6.41
CA ASP A 564 19.56 -2.67 6.08
C ASP A 564 20.45 -2.27 7.26
N GLN A 565 19.90 -1.54 8.23
CA GLN A 565 20.58 -1.21 9.49
C GLN A 565 20.39 -2.33 10.51
N HIS A 566 19.19 -2.43 11.08
CA HIS A 566 18.94 -3.24 12.27
C HIS A 566 18.80 -4.72 11.95
N GLY A 567 18.15 -5.08 10.85
CA GLY A 567 18.06 -6.47 10.40
C GLY A 567 19.43 -7.05 10.09
N THR A 568 20.28 -6.30 9.38
CA THR A 568 21.68 -6.69 9.16
C THR A 568 22.43 -6.85 10.48
N ALA A 569 22.30 -5.89 11.41
CA ALA A 569 22.97 -5.95 12.71
C ALA A 569 22.58 -7.20 13.52
N ILE A 570 21.29 -7.53 13.57
CA ILE A 570 20.76 -8.71 14.29
C ILE A 570 21.40 -10.01 13.76
N VAL A 571 21.38 -10.20 12.44
CA VAL A 571 21.83 -11.44 11.82
C VAL A 571 23.36 -11.56 11.87
N VAL A 572 24.09 -10.46 11.73
CA VAL A 572 25.54 -10.42 11.92
C VAL A 572 25.92 -10.76 13.35
N LEU A 573 25.25 -10.16 14.35
CA LEU A 573 25.50 -10.48 15.75
C LEU A 573 25.22 -11.96 16.04
N ALA A 574 24.12 -12.51 15.54
CA ALA A 574 23.79 -13.93 15.72
C ALA A 574 24.89 -14.85 15.17
N GLY A 575 25.38 -14.56 13.97
CA GLY A 575 26.51 -15.29 13.37
C GLY A 575 27.79 -15.15 14.19
N ILE A 576 28.11 -13.95 14.70
CA ILE A 576 29.30 -13.69 15.52
C ILE A 576 29.25 -14.45 16.85
N ILE A 577 28.09 -14.48 17.52
CA ILE A 577 27.90 -15.26 18.77
C ILE A 577 28.32 -16.71 18.54
N ASN A 578 27.83 -17.33 17.46
CA ASN A 578 28.12 -18.72 17.14
C ASN A 578 29.54 -18.95 16.62
N ALA A 579 30.07 -18.02 15.81
CA ALA A 579 31.46 -18.09 15.36
C ALA A 579 32.43 -18.03 16.55
N LEU A 580 32.19 -17.14 17.52
CA LEU A 580 32.99 -17.03 18.75
C LEU A 580 32.88 -18.28 19.62
N ARG A 581 31.67 -18.88 19.75
CA ARG A 581 31.48 -20.19 20.40
C ARG A 581 32.31 -21.27 19.72
N LEU A 582 32.30 -21.34 18.38
CA LEU A 582 33.03 -22.35 17.60
C LEU A 582 34.55 -22.25 17.76
N VAL A 583 35.10 -21.04 17.79
CA VAL A 583 36.56 -20.81 17.96
C VAL A 583 36.98 -20.66 19.42
N ASN A 584 36.04 -20.82 20.36
CA ASN A 584 36.24 -20.68 21.81
C ASN A 584 36.94 -19.36 22.21
N LYS A 585 36.47 -18.23 21.66
CA LYS A 585 36.95 -16.88 22.00
C LYS A 585 35.86 -16.08 22.72
N ARG A 586 36.27 -15.14 23.57
CA ARG A 586 35.36 -14.26 24.30
C ARG A 586 35.27 -12.89 23.62
N LYS A 587 34.08 -12.31 23.58
CA LYS A 587 33.80 -11.02 22.92
C LYS A 587 34.61 -9.84 23.48
N GLU A 588 35.05 -9.92 24.74
CA GLU A 588 35.82 -8.88 25.40
C GLU A 588 37.30 -8.87 24.97
N ASP A 589 37.81 -10.00 24.47
CA ASP A 589 39.22 -10.19 24.15
C ASP A 589 39.53 -9.94 22.67
N VAL A 590 38.54 -10.12 21.79
CA VAL A 590 38.68 -10.08 20.34
C VAL A 590 38.64 -8.66 19.76
N THR A 591 39.33 -8.47 18.63
CA THR A 591 39.24 -7.25 17.81
C THR A 591 38.46 -7.51 16.54
N ALA A 592 37.42 -6.70 16.29
CA ALA A 592 36.61 -6.77 15.08
C ALA A 592 36.84 -5.55 14.18
N VAL A 593 37.03 -5.82 12.88
CA VAL A 593 37.20 -4.83 11.82
C VAL A 593 35.96 -4.82 10.95
N ILE A 594 35.32 -3.66 10.83
CA ILE A 594 34.15 -3.45 9.97
C ILE A 594 34.57 -2.58 8.78
N LEU A 595 34.55 -3.15 7.58
CA LEU A 595 34.80 -2.45 6.34
C LEU A 595 33.47 -1.98 5.75
N GLY A 596 33.24 -0.66 5.78
CA GLY A 596 32.02 -0.03 5.31
C GLY A 596 31.29 0.70 6.43
N ALA A 597 31.65 1.96 6.68
CA ALA A 597 30.95 2.82 7.65
C ALA A 597 29.67 3.48 7.07
N GLY A 598 28.84 2.69 6.40
CA GLY A 598 27.50 3.08 5.94
C GLY A 598 26.41 2.68 6.96
N ALA A 599 25.15 2.67 6.52
CA ALA A 599 23.98 2.29 7.33
C ALA A 599 24.19 0.98 8.10
N ALA A 600 24.45 -0.12 7.38
CA ALA A 600 24.65 -1.45 7.95
C ALA A 600 25.85 -1.50 8.92
N GLY A 601 27.02 -0.98 8.51
CA GLY A 601 28.24 -1.10 9.32
C GLY A 601 28.19 -0.31 10.62
N ILE A 602 27.54 0.86 10.62
CA ILE A 602 27.32 1.65 11.84
C ILE A 602 26.33 0.94 12.77
N ALA A 603 25.23 0.40 12.23
CA ALA A 603 24.26 -0.35 13.02
C ALA A 603 24.86 -1.63 13.64
N VAL A 604 25.65 -2.39 12.87
CA VAL A 604 26.41 -3.56 13.35
C VAL A 604 27.37 -3.17 14.47
N ALA A 605 28.13 -2.08 14.30
CA ALA A 605 29.05 -1.61 15.33
C ALA A 605 28.31 -1.24 16.63
N ASN A 606 27.19 -0.51 16.51
CA ASN A 606 26.38 -0.13 17.67
C ASN A 606 25.82 -1.34 18.41
N LEU A 607 25.25 -2.32 17.72
CA LEU A 607 24.70 -3.52 18.36
C LEU A 607 25.80 -4.40 18.97
N LEU A 608 26.97 -4.53 18.33
CA LEU A 608 28.12 -5.24 18.90
C LEU A 608 28.64 -4.58 20.19
N MET A 609 28.71 -3.23 20.22
CA MET A 609 29.06 -2.50 21.44
C MET A 609 28.01 -2.67 22.53
N TYR A 610 26.73 -2.58 22.17
CA TYR A 610 25.62 -2.77 23.12
C TYR A 610 25.64 -4.19 23.72
N TRP A 611 25.95 -5.21 22.90
CA TRP A 611 26.17 -6.57 23.37
C TRP A 611 27.41 -6.73 24.27
N GLY A 612 28.37 -5.80 24.22
CA GLY A 612 29.54 -5.74 25.10
C GLY A 612 30.91 -5.96 24.44
N MET A 613 30.99 -5.96 23.11
CA MET A 613 32.26 -6.01 22.39
C MET A 613 33.01 -4.67 22.51
N LYS A 614 34.29 -4.72 22.90
CA LYS A 614 35.06 -3.52 23.28
C LYS A 614 35.99 -2.97 22.20
N LYS A 615 36.51 -3.83 21.33
CA LYS A 615 37.55 -3.46 20.35
C LYS A 615 36.99 -3.54 18.93
N LEU A 616 36.55 -2.39 18.43
CA LEU A 616 35.99 -2.23 17.09
C LEU A 616 36.82 -1.24 16.30
N ILE A 617 37.09 -1.54 15.04
CA ILE A 617 37.74 -0.65 14.08
C ILE A 617 36.84 -0.55 12.86
N LEU A 618 36.38 0.66 12.54
CA LEU A 618 35.58 0.91 11.34
C LEU A 618 36.43 1.59 10.28
N LEU A 619 36.16 1.28 9.01
CA LEU A 619 36.80 1.92 7.87
C LEU A 619 35.77 2.38 6.85
N ASN A 620 36.05 3.50 6.21
CA ASN A 620 35.39 3.93 4.98
C ASN A 620 36.41 4.06 3.84
N ARG A 621 36.00 4.64 2.71
CA ARG A 621 36.88 4.86 1.55
C ARG A 621 38.12 5.72 1.84
N SER A 622 38.08 6.55 2.90
CA SER A 622 39.18 7.40 3.35
C SER A 622 40.15 6.69 4.31
N GLY A 623 39.87 5.44 4.69
CA GLY A 623 40.69 4.64 5.61
C GLY A 623 40.03 4.41 6.98
N ILE A 624 40.85 4.10 7.98
CA ILE A 624 40.41 3.85 9.36
C ILE A 624 39.80 5.12 9.96
N LEU A 625 38.56 5.00 10.45
CA LEU A 625 37.86 6.10 11.11
C LEU A 625 38.61 6.50 12.39
N ARG A 626 38.81 7.81 12.53
CA ARG A 626 39.38 8.44 13.72
C ARG A 626 38.84 9.86 13.82
N PRO A 627 38.67 10.43 15.02
CA PRO A 627 38.17 11.80 15.18
C PRO A 627 38.94 12.79 14.30
N GLY A 628 38.23 13.60 13.51
CA GLY A 628 38.83 14.58 12.60
C GLY A 628 39.39 14.02 11.28
N LEU A 629 39.11 12.76 10.93
CA LEU A 629 39.37 12.25 9.58
C LEU A 629 38.52 13.02 8.55
N ALA A 630 39.15 13.56 7.51
CA ALA A 630 38.46 14.33 6.50
C ALA A 630 37.39 13.51 5.74
N GLY A 631 36.22 14.10 5.53
CA GLY A 631 35.13 13.51 4.76
C GLY A 631 34.19 12.60 5.56
N MET A 632 34.28 12.60 6.89
CA MET A 632 33.29 11.92 7.74
C MET A 632 32.00 12.73 7.86
N ASN A 633 30.87 12.04 7.87
CA ASN A 633 29.58 12.64 8.23
C ASN A 633 29.40 12.67 9.77
N PRO A 634 28.41 13.37 10.32
CA PRO A 634 28.23 13.48 11.78
C PRO A 634 28.11 12.13 12.51
N VAL A 635 27.45 11.14 11.90
CA VAL A 635 27.30 9.80 12.47
C VAL A 635 28.64 9.05 12.48
N GLN A 636 29.46 9.24 11.44
CA GLN A 636 30.82 8.69 11.38
C GLN A 636 31.78 9.35 12.37
N GLU A 637 31.63 10.65 12.64
CA GLU A 637 32.37 11.32 13.72
C GLU A 637 31.97 10.74 15.09
N GLU A 638 30.68 10.53 15.35
CA GLU A 638 30.22 9.95 16.61
C GLU A 638 30.80 8.54 16.84
N ILE A 639 30.71 7.67 15.83
CA ILE A 639 31.22 6.29 15.96
C ILE A 639 32.74 6.26 16.07
N ALA A 640 33.47 7.18 15.42
CA ALA A 640 34.92 7.30 15.52
C ALA A 640 35.39 7.69 16.93
N ASN A 641 34.55 8.41 17.71
CA ASN A 641 34.85 8.74 19.11
C ASN A 641 34.65 7.55 20.07
N ARG A 642 33.91 6.53 19.66
CA ARG A 642 33.55 5.36 20.48
C ARG A 642 34.32 4.10 20.10
N THR A 643 34.97 4.10 18.95
CA THR A 643 35.70 2.97 18.36
C THR A 643 37.17 3.33 18.12
N ASN A 644 37.98 2.39 17.65
CA ASN A 644 39.41 2.60 17.39
C ASN A 644 40.17 3.23 18.58
N LEU A 645 40.00 2.66 19.78
CA LEU A 645 40.57 3.21 21.02
C LEU A 645 42.10 3.29 21.01
N ASP A 646 42.76 2.42 20.23
CA ASP A 646 44.21 2.40 20.03
C ASP A 646 44.69 3.43 18.98
N GLN A 647 43.79 4.22 18.41
CA GLN A 647 44.08 5.27 17.42
C GLN A 647 44.86 4.76 16.21
N LYS A 648 44.55 3.53 15.73
CA LYS A 648 45.12 2.99 14.50
C LYS A 648 44.80 3.92 13.32
N SER A 649 45.71 3.99 12.37
CA SER A 649 45.57 4.75 11.12
C SER A 649 46.09 3.92 9.95
N GLY A 650 45.67 4.27 8.74
CA GLY A 650 45.96 3.50 7.53
C GLY A 650 44.70 3.05 6.82
N GLY A 651 44.84 2.06 5.95
CA GLY A 651 43.77 1.41 5.20
C GLY A 651 43.41 0.04 5.77
N LEU A 652 42.82 -0.79 4.90
CA LEU A 652 42.30 -2.10 5.27
C LEU A 652 43.40 -3.06 5.76
N SER A 653 44.57 -3.06 5.12
CA SER A 653 45.71 -3.92 5.50
C SER A 653 46.14 -3.69 6.95
N GLU A 654 46.24 -2.43 7.38
CA GLU A 654 46.67 -2.08 8.74
C GLU A 654 45.57 -2.36 9.78
N ALA A 655 44.30 -2.30 9.36
CA ALA A 655 43.18 -2.59 10.24
C ALA A 655 43.07 -4.08 10.58
N VAL A 656 43.14 -4.95 9.56
CA VAL A 656 42.96 -6.41 9.72
C VAL A 656 44.18 -7.12 10.31
N GLU A 657 45.34 -6.47 10.32
CA GLU A 657 46.54 -7.00 10.98
C GLU A 657 46.26 -7.28 12.47
N GLY A 658 46.34 -8.55 12.84
CA GLY A 658 46.07 -9.06 14.19
C GLY A 658 44.59 -9.03 14.60
N ALA A 659 43.66 -8.74 13.70
CA ALA A 659 42.23 -8.77 14.00
C ALA A 659 41.68 -10.20 14.04
N ASP A 660 40.69 -10.46 14.90
CA ASP A 660 40.05 -11.77 15.02
C ASP A 660 38.86 -11.92 14.06
N ILE A 661 38.15 -10.81 13.81
CA ILE A 661 36.92 -10.79 13.04
C ILE A 661 37.04 -9.72 11.97
N PHE A 662 36.72 -10.08 10.73
CA PHE A 662 36.47 -9.14 9.64
C PHE A 662 34.98 -9.17 9.27
N ILE A 663 34.38 -8.00 9.10
CA ILE A 663 32.99 -7.81 8.67
C ILE A 663 32.99 -6.83 7.50
N GLY A 664 32.78 -7.33 6.30
CA GLY A 664 32.67 -6.57 5.06
C GLY A 664 31.22 -6.24 4.75
N LEU A 665 30.92 -4.95 4.60
CA LEU A 665 29.63 -4.38 4.20
C LEU A 665 29.88 -3.27 3.16
N SER A 666 30.70 -3.59 2.15
CA SER A 666 31.29 -2.58 1.26
C SER A 666 31.21 -2.94 -0.22
N ALA A 667 32.29 -3.45 -0.81
CA ALA A 667 32.50 -3.58 -2.24
C ALA A 667 33.20 -4.92 -2.56
N PRO A 668 33.02 -5.43 -3.80
CA PRO A 668 33.55 -6.73 -4.18
C PRO A 668 35.08 -6.77 -4.24
N GLY A 669 35.67 -7.88 -3.81
CA GLY A 669 37.10 -8.19 -4.01
C GLY A 669 38.10 -7.29 -3.27
N VAL A 670 37.67 -6.61 -2.22
CA VAL A 670 38.50 -5.66 -1.46
C VAL A 670 39.36 -6.33 -0.38
N LEU A 671 38.96 -7.50 0.14
CA LEU A 671 39.77 -8.26 1.11
C LEU A 671 40.59 -9.30 0.34
N THR A 672 41.91 -9.29 0.52
CA THR A 672 42.80 -10.20 -0.21
C THR A 672 43.25 -11.39 0.65
N PRO A 673 43.61 -12.54 0.04
CA PRO A 673 44.20 -13.66 0.78
C PRO A 673 45.43 -13.29 1.62
N ASP A 674 46.25 -12.35 1.17
CA ASP A 674 47.43 -11.92 1.92
C ASP A 674 47.07 -11.10 3.16
N MET A 675 46.00 -10.30 3.09
CA MET A 675 45.43 -9.63 4.26
C MET A 675 44.84 -10.63 5.27
N VAL A 676 44.19 -11.70 4.80
CA VAL A 676 43.65 -12.73 5.70
C VAL A 676 44.77 -13.44 6.47
N LYS A 677 45.92 -13.68 5.83
CA LYS A 677 47.08 -14.29 6.50
C LYS A 677 47.70 -13.43 7.60
N THR A 678 47.46 -12.12 7.63
CA THR A 678 47.95 -11.23 8.71
C THR A 678 46.99 -11.12 9.90
N MET A 679 45.80 -11.72 9.80
CA MET A 679 44.82 -11.75 10.89
C MET A 679 45.27 -12.68 12.03
N ALA A 680 44.57 -12.59 13.16
CA ALA A 680 44.81 -13.46 14.32
C ALA A 680 44.52 -14.95 13.98
N PRO A 681 45.09 -15.91 14.74
CA PRO A 681 44.81 -17.32 14.54
C PRO A 681 43.31 -17.63 14.61
N GLN A 682 42.85 -18.51 13.72
CA GLN A 682 41.43 -18.81 13.52
C GLN A 682 40.58 -17.56 13.23
N PRO A 683 40.84 -16.85 12.12
CA PRO A 683 40.09 -15.66 11.76
C PRO A 683 38.65 -16.00 11.37
N ILE A 684 37.73 -15.12 11.75
CA ILE A 684 36.31 -15.16 11.38
C ILE A 684 36.08 -14.09 10.31
N ILE A 685 35.54 -14.48 9.16
CA ILE A 685 35.32 -13.59 8.01
C ILE A 685 33.85 -13.57 7.63
N PHE A 686 33.21 -12.42 7.76
CA PHE A 686 31.91 -12.12 7.19
C PHE A 686 32.12 -11.22 5.97
N ALA A 687 31.99 -11.74 4.75
CA ALA A 687 32.11 -10.99 3.50
C ALA A 687 30.72 -10.82 2.87
N LEU A 688 30.01 -9.77 3.27
CA LEU A 688 28.56 -9.64 3.09
C LEU A 688 28.14 -8.74 1.92
N ALA A 689 29.08 -8.20 1.15
CA ALA A 689 28.73 -7.47 -0.07
C ALA A 689 27.95 -8.34 -1.06
N ASN A 690 26.92 -7.75 -1.69
CA ASN A 690 26.09 -8.38 -2.70
C ASN A 690 26.14 -7.60 -4.03
N PRO A 691 26.09 -8.28 -5.19
CA PRO A 691 26.01 -9.73 -5.39
C PRO A 691 27.37 -10.46 -5.30
N VAL A 692 28.49 -9.73 -5.24
CA VAL A 692 29.84 -10.29 -5.15
C VAL A 692 30.49 -9.87 -3.83
N PRO A 693 30.97 -10.82 -3.00
CA PRO A 693 31.51 -10.54 -1.67
C PRO A 693 32.88 -9.86 -1.71
N GLU A 694 33.32 -9.33 -0.56
CA GLU A 694 34.65 -8.73 -0.37
C GLU A 694 35.80 -9.70 -0.66
N ILE A 695 35.60 -11.00 -0.43
CA ILE A 695 36.49 -12.12 -0.79
C ILE A 695 35.61 -13.35 -1.03
N MET A 696 36.00 -14.22 -1.97
CA MET A 696 35.28 -15.49 -2.16
C MET A 696 35.56 -16.47 -1.01
N PRO A 697 34.59 -17.32 -0.62
CA PRO A 697 34.78 -18.22 0.53
C PRO A 697 35.95 -19.20 0.40
N ASP A 698 36.18 -19.75 -0.79
CA ASP A 698 37.28 -20.65 -1.09
C ASP A 698 38.65 -19.96 -0.94
N GLU A 699 38.77 -18.72 -1.43
CA GLU A 699 39.98 -17.90 -1.27
C GLU A 699 40.26 -17.58 0.21
N ALA A 700 39.22 -17.21 0.96
CA ALA A 700 39.31 -16.91 2.39
C ALA A 700 39.73 -18.14 3.22
N LEU A 701 39.13 -19.30 2.96
CA LEU A 701 39.47 -20.57 3.62
C LEU A 701 40.90 -20.99 3.27
N ALA A 702 41.30 -20.90 2.01
CA ALA A 702 42.67 -21.20 1.57
C ALA A 702 43.71 -20.27 2.21
N ALA A 703 43.32 -19.04 2.54
CA ALA A 703 44.17 -18.07 3.23
C ALA A 703 44.26 -18.29 4.75
N GLY A 704 43.49 -19.21 5.33
CA GLY A 704 43.55 -19.60 6.74
C GLY A 704 42.36 -19.17 7.59
N ALA A 705 41.28 -18.66 6.98
CA ALA A 705 40.03 -18.38 7.70
C ALA A 705 39.45 -19.66 8.32
N ARG A 706 38.98 -19.55 9.56
CA ARG A 706 38.33 -20.66 10.28
C ARG A 706 36.82 -20.68 10.05
N VAL A 707 36.23 -19.51 9.89
CA VAL A 707 34.80 -19.33 9.62
C VAL A 707 34.67 -18.33 8.49
N VAL A 708 33.87 -18.66 7.48
CA VAL A 708 33.51 -17.73 6.41
C VAL A 708 32.00 -17.70 6.25
N ALA A 709 31.45 -16.50 6.16
CA ALA A 709 30.04 -16.24 5.96
C ALA A 709 29.85 -15.16 4.88
N THR A 710 28.76 -15.25 4.12
CA THR A 710 28.46 -14.32 3.03
C THR A 710 26.98 -13.93 3.03
N GLY A 711 26.61 -12.91 2.25
CA GLY A 711 25.20 -12.56 2.01
C GLY A 711 24.47 -13.51 1.05
N ARG A 712 25.20 -14.39 0.36
CA ARG A 712 24.68 -15.20 -0.75
C ARG A 712 24.11 -16.54 -0.30
N SER A 713 23.01 -16.94 -0.95
CA SER A 713 22.26 -18.17 -0.65
C SER A 713 22.90 -19.46 -1.17
N ASP A 714 23.86 -19.34 -2.09
CA ASP A 714 24.57 -20.47 -2.69
C ASP A 714 25.84 -20.89 -1.92
N PHE A 715 26.18 -20.18 -0.84
CA PHE A 715 27.29 -20.53 0.05
C PHE A 715 26.82 -20.94 1.45
N PRO A 716 27.63 -21.70 2.21
CA PRO A 716 27.40 -21.94 3.64
C PRO A 716 27.36 -20.62 4.43
N ASN A 717 26.76 -20.66 5.62
CA ASN A 717 26.65 -19.50 6.52
C ASN A 717 26.09 -18.23 5.85
N GLN A 718 24.93 -18.35 5.21
CA GLN A 718 24.26 -17.19 4.64
C GLN A 718 23.77 -16.24 5.75
N VAL A 719 24.33 -15.04 5.79
CA VAL A 719 23.88 -13.94 6.64
C VAL A 719 22.97 -13.04 5.81
N ASN A 720 21.66 -13.21 5.98
CA ASN A 720 20.65 -12.45 5.28
C ASN A 720 19.64 -11.87 6.26
N ASN A 721 19.28 -10.60 6.12
CA ASN A 721 18.30 -9.92 6.96
C ASN A 721 16.91 -10.58 6.94
N SER A 722 16.59 -11.39 5.91
CA SER A 722 15.39 -12.24 5.87
C SER A 722 15.24 -13.19 7.05
N LEU A 723 16.32 -13.48 7.77
CA LEU A 723 16.29 -14.31 8.99
C LEU A 723 15.81 -13.55 10.24
N ALA A 724 15.72 -12.21 10.19
CA ALA A 724 15.42 -11.38 11.35
C ALA A 724 14.09 -10.63 11.22
N PHE A 725 13.93 -9.83 10.15
CA PHE A 725 12.81 -8.89 10.08
C PHE A 725 11.41 -9.53 10.18
N PRO A 726 11.13 -10.75 9.64
CA PRO A 726 9.79 -11.32 9.76
C PRO A 726 9.41 -11.58 11.22
N GLY A 727 10.31 -12.23 11.98
CA GLY A 727 10.09 -12.51 13.41
C GLY A 727 10.12 -11.24 14.26
N LEU A 728 11.00 -10.29 13.94
CA LEU A 728 11.09 -9.00 14.64
C LEU A 728 9.77 -8.23 14.58
N PHE A 729 9.21 -8.06 13.38
CA PHE A 729 7.93 -7.39 13.24
C PHE A 729 6.77 -8.20 13.80
N ARG A 730 6.76 -9.54 13.66
CA ARG A 730 5.68 -10.36 14.23
C ARG A 730 5.57 -10.19 15.73
N GLY A 731 6.70 -10.28 16.43
CA GLY A 731 6.78 -10.04 17.87
C GLY A 731 6.34 -8.63 18.25
N ALA A 732 6.75 -7.61 17.49
CA ALA A 732 6.36 -6.23 17.73
C ALA A 732 4.85 -5.97 17.48
N LEU A 733 4.28 -6.56 16.43
CA LEU A 733 2.86 -6.39 16.06
C LEU A 733 1.92 -7.11 17.04
N ASP A 734 2.25 -8.33 17.46
CA ASP A 734 1.40 -9.13 18.36
C ASP A 734 1.26 -8.52 19.75
N VAL A 735 2.22 -7.70 20.18
CA VAL A 735 2.15 -6.95 21.44
C VAL A 735 1.78 -5.47 21.23
N ARG A 736 1.48 -5.09 19.98
CA ARG A 736 1.27 -3.72 19.52
C ARG A 736 2.32 -2.76 20.09
N ALA A 737 3.60 -3.08 19.92
CA ALA A 737 4.70 -2.25 20.40
C ALA A 737 4.63 -0.82 19.85
N HIS A 738 5.06 0.16 20.63
CA HIS A 738 5.19 1.55 20.19
C HIS A 738 6.44 1.77 19.34
N THR A 739 7.50 1.01 19.61
CA THR A 739 8.81 1.11 18.95
C THR A 739 9.56 -0.22 18.96
N VAL A 740 10.71 -0.29 18.30
CA VAL A 740 11.67 -1.39 18.41
C VAL A 740 12.96 -0.85 19.04
N ASN A 741 13.22 -1.23 20.29
CA ASN A 741 14.41 -0.82 21.04
C ASN A 741 15.58 -1.81 20.87
N ASP A 742 16.74 -1.50 21.48
CA ASP A 742 17.95 -2.31 21.33
C ASP A 742 17.86 -3.63 22.12
N GLU A 743 17.10 -3.69 23.20
CA GLU A 743 16.79 -4.92 23.94
C GLU A 743 16.05 -5.93 23.06
N MET A 744 15.05 -5.48 22.29
CA MET A 744 14.33 -6.31 21.32
C MET A 744 15.27 -6.83 20.21
N LYS A 745 16.17 -5.98 19.69
CA LYS A 745 17.14 -6.39 18.66
C LYS A 745 18.14 -7.41 19.21
N LEU A 746 18.62 -7.20 20.43
CA LEU A 746 19.53 -8.13 21.10
C LEU A 746 18.84 -9.48 21.36
N ALA A 747 17.60 -9.46 21.87
CA ALA A 747 16.81 -10.67 22.08
C ALA A 747 16.61 -11.45 20.77
N ALA A 748 16.33 -10.77 19.66
CA ALA A 748 16.24 -11.40 18.34
C ALA A 748 17.56 -12.07 17.92
N ALA A 749 18.71 -11.39 18.10
CA ALA A 749 20.03 -11.90 17.71
C ALA A 749 20.46 -13.11 18.56
N GLU A 750 20.29 -13.03 19.88
CA GLU A 750 20.60 -14.12 20.79
C GLU A 750 19.69 -15.33 20.55
N ARG A 751 18.40 -15.08 20.27
CA ARG A 751 17.47 -16.15 19.94
C ARG A 751 17.85 -16.83 18.63
N LEU A 752 18.14 -16.08 17.58
CA LEU A 752 18.59 -16.62 16.30
C LEU A 752 19.88 -17.45 16.45
N ALA A 753 20.85 -16.96 17.23
CA ALA A 753 22.09 -17.69 17.51
C ALA A 753 21.83 -19.02 18.24
N SER A 754 20.92 -19.01 19.23
CA SER A 754 20.58 -20.18 20.03
C SER A 754 19.93 -21.32 19.24
N MET A 755 19.40 -21.04 18.05
CA MET A 755 18.79 -22.06 17.19
C MET A 755 19.82 -23.01 16.57
N VAL A 756 21.10 -22.61 16.50
CA VAL A 756 22.18 -23.53 16.14
C VAL A 756 22.66 -24.22 17.42
N THR A 757 22.33 -25.49 17.55
CA THR A 757 22.70 -26.30 18.72
C THR A 757 24.20 -26.62 18.72
N ASP A 758 24.77 -26.98 19.88
CA ASP A 758 26.17 -27.40 19.99
C ASP A 758 26.50 -28.61 19.11
N ARG A 759 25.50 -29.42 18.73
CA ARG A 759 25.67 -30.57 17.84
C ARG A 759 25.75 -30.18 16.37
N GLU A 760 25.10 -29.09 15.99
CA GLU A 760 25.06 -28.58 14.62
C GLU A 760 26.17 -27.56 14.35
N LEU A 761 26.68 -26.93 15.40
CA LEU A 761 27.69 -25.88 15.31
C LEU A 761 28.98 -26.42 14.68
N GLN A 762 29.27 -25.96 13.47
CA GLN A 762 30.46 -26.30 12.70
C GLN A 762 30.83 -25.14 11.76
N GLU A 763 32.00 -25.21 11.12
CA GLU A 763 32.52 -24.12 10.28
C GLU A 763 31.55 -23.65 9.18
N GLY A 764 30.77 -24.57 8.60
CA GLY A 764 29.77 -24.29 7.57
C GLY A 764 28.34 -24.06 8.07
N GLN A 765 28.12 -24.04 9.38
CA GLN A 765 26.78 -23.89 9.99
C GLN A 765 26.86 -23.12 11.33
N ILE A 766 27.10 -21.82 11.26
CA ILE A 766 27.02 -20.88 12.40
C ILE A 766 25.68 -20.17 12.49
N ILE A 767 24.83 -20.30 11.47
CA ILE A 767 23.53 -19.66 11.37
C ILE A 767 22.50 -20.67 10.86
N PRO A 768 21.22 -20.59 11.28
CA PRO A 768 20.17 -21.44 10.74
C PRO A 768 20.00 -21.28 9.22
N GLN A 769 19.35 -22.26 8.59
CA GLN A 769 19.15 -22.22 7.14
C GLN A 769 18.04 -21.23 6.75
N ALA A 770 18.19 -20.56 5.61
CA ALA A 770 17.26 -19.51 5.15
C ALA A 770 15.79 -19.94 4.96
N MET A 771 15.52 -21.24 4.77
CA MET A 771 14.17 -21.81 4.62
C MET A 771 13.72 -22.57 5.88
N ASP A 772 14.32 -22.29 7.03
CA ASP A 772 13.86 -22.81 8.31
C ASP A 772 12.69 -21.95 8.83
N TYR A 773 11.49 -22.53 8.75
CA TYR A 773 10.23 -21.89 9.12
C TYR A 773 10.05 -21.69 10.63
N ASP A 774 10.89 -22.29 11.48
CA ASP A 774 10.82 -22.09 12.94
C ASP A 774 11.53 -20.82 13.41
N ILE A 775 12.31 -20.16 12.53
CA ILE A 775 13.08 -18.96 12.88
C ILE A 775 12.16 -17.80 13.29
N ALA A 776 11.22 -17.42 12.44
CA ALA A 776 10.36 -16.28 12.69
C ALA A 776 9.47 -16.46 13.94
N PRO A 777 8.81 -17.62 14.17
CA PRO A 777 8.12 -17.90 15.43
C PRO A 777 9.02 -17.77 16.67
N ALA A 778 10.24 -18.31 16.59
CA ALA A 778 11.19 -18.28 17.69
C ALA A 778 11.62 -16.85 18.04
N ILE A 779 11.96 -16.04 17.04
CA ILE A 779 12.32 -14.63 17.20
C ILE A 779 11.13 -13.82 17.70
N ALA A 780 9.93 -14.04 17.16
CA ALA A 780 8.73 -13.31 17.54
C ALA A 780 8.43 -13.41 19.03
N ALA A 781 8.54 -14.61 19.62
CA ALA A 781 8.39 -14.81 21.06
C ALA A 781 9.43 -14.02 21.87
N ALA A 782 10.72 -14.09 21.49
CA ALA A 782 11.78 -13.40 22.20
C ALA A 782 11.62 -11.87 22.15
N VAL A 783 11.21 -11.35 20.98
CA VAL A 783 10.98 -9.93 20.75
C VAL A 783 9.74 -9.45 21.52
N ALA A 784 8.65 -10.20 21.50
CA ALA A 784 7.44 -9.90 22.27
C ALA A 784 7.75 -9.83 23.78
N GLN A 785 8.52 -10.79 24.30
CA GLN A 785 8.96 -10.79 25.69
C GLN A 785 9.77 -9.52 26.02
N ALA A 786 10.78 -9.20 25.23
CA ALA A 786 11.61 -8.01 25.43
C ALA A 786 10.78 -6.71 25.36
N ALA A 787 9.82 -6.62 24.44
CA ALA A 787 8.93 -5.48 24.32
C ALA A 787 8.06 -5.27 25.57
N MET A 788 7.55 -6.37 26.16
CA MET A 788 6.79 -6.32 27.41
C MET A 788 7.65 -5.95 28.62
N GLU A 789 8.87 -6.50 28.71
CA GLU A 789 9.80 -6.24 29.82
C GLU A 789 10.30 -4.80 29.84
N THR A 790 10.54 -4.22 28.67
CA THR A 790 10.98 -2.83 28.52
C THR A 790 9.82 -1.82 28.55
N GLY A 791 8.57 -2.29 28.58
CA GLY A 791 7.39 -1.45 28.69
C GLY A 791 6.98 -0.72 27.40
N VAL A 792 7.51 -1.13 26.24
CA VAL A 792 7.13 -0.56 24.94
C VAL A 792 5.92 -1.26 24.30
N ALA A 793 5.47 -2.40 24.86
CA ALA A 793 4.28 -3.12 24.44
C ALA A 793 2.98 -2.49 24.99
N ARG A 794 1.95 -2.37 24.15
CA ARG A 794 0.59 -1.98 24.59
C ARG A 794 -0.19 -3.16 25.17
N LEU A 795 0.09 -4.38 24.68
CA LEU A 795 -0.56 -5.61 25.14
C LEU A 795 0.42 -6.49 25.90
N ARG A 796 -0.10 -7.18 26.91
CA ARG A 796 0.60 -8.28 27.57
C ARG A 796 0.00 -9.59 27.11
N VAL A 797 0.85 -10.47 26.58
CA VAL A 797 0.47 -11.77 26.01
C VAL A 797 1.47 -12.83 26.46
N ASP A 798 1.15 -14.12 26.32
CA ASP A 798 2.13 -15.19 26.48
C ASP A 798 3.03 -15.23 25.22
N PRO A 799 4.36 -15.08 25.32
CA PRO A 799 5.28 -15.21 24.19
C PRO A 799 5.15 -16.53 23.42
N GLN A 800 4.75 -17.62 24.08
CA GLN A 800 4.53 -18.90 23.40
C GLN A 800 3.31 -18.86 22.49
N LEU A 801 2.27 -18.10 22.85
CA LEU A 801 1.12 -17.89 21.96
C LEU A 801 1.49 -17.02 20.75
N VAL A 802 2.42 -16.07 20.90
CA VAL A 802 3.00 -15.33 19.77
C VAL A 802 3.72 -16.27 18.80
N ALA A 803 4.56 -17.18 19.32
CA ALA A 803 5.20 -18.19 18.48
C ALA A 803 4.18 -19.13 17.83
N GLN A 804 3.16 -19.57 18.57
CA GLN A 804 2.11 -20.44 18.04
C GLN A 804 1.31 -19.76 16.94
N HIS A 805 0.86 -18.52 17.16
CA HIS A 805 0.16 -17.70 16.18
C HIS A 805 0.94 -17.58 14.86
N CYS A 806 2.24 -17.34 14.95
CA CYS A 806 3.13 -17.30 13.78
C CYS A 806 3.19 -18.67 13.06
N ARG A 807 3.32 -19.78 13.81
CA ARG A 807 3.33 -21.14 13.24
C ARG A 807 2.00 -21.52 12.59
N ASP A 808 0.88 -21.18 13.22
CA ASP A 808 -0.46 -21.48 12.70
C ASP A 808 -0.65 -20.82 11.33
N PHE A 809 -0.15 -19.59 11.15
CA PHE A 809 -0.16 -18.98 9.82
C PHE A 809 0.71 -19.75 8.84
N ILE A 810 1.97 -20.03 9.20
CA ILE A 810 2.94 -20.66 8.29
C ILE A 810 2.45 -22.04 7.80
N TYR A 811 1.91 -22.85 8.70
CA TYR A 811 1.55 -24.24 8.40
C TYR A 811 0.08 -24.43 8.03
N GLU A 812 -0.83 -23.63 8.56
CA GLU A 812 -2.27 -23.78 8.35
C GLU A 812 -2.88 -22.65 7.50
N GLY A 813 -2.15 -21.55 7.28
CA GLY A 813 -2.65 -20.36 6.60
C GLY A 813 -3.68 -19.58 7.44
N LEU A 814 -3.77 -19.86 8.73
CA LEU A 814 -4.74 -19.27 9.65
C LEU A 814 -4.04 -18.29 10.59
N MET A 815 -4.58 -17.07 10.69
CA MET A 815 -4.17 -16.09 11.70
C MET A 815 -5.31 -15.93 12.70
N THR A 816 -5.11 -16.45 13.90
CA THR A 816 -6.03 -16.25 15.03
C THR A 816 -5.44 -15.18 15.94
N PRO A 817 -6.19 -14.14 16.34
CA PRO A 817 -5.68 -13.13 17.25
C PRO A 817 -5.07 -13.74 18.51
N VAL A 818 -3.91 -13.24 18.94
CA VAL A 818 -3.31 -13.63 20.22
C VAL A 818 -4.10 -12.96 21.34
N PRO A 819 -4.77 -13.72 22.23
CA PRO A 819 -5.57 -13.13 23.29
C PRO A 819 -4.67 -12.42 24.31
N PRO A 820 -5.08 -11.25 24.83
CA PRO A 820 -4.46 -10.62 25.99
C PRO A 820 -4.40 -11.58 27.21
N ALA A 821 -3.36 -11.45 28.02
CA ALA A 821 -3.12 -12.35 29.17
C ALA A 821 -4.24 -12.29 30.23
N ASP A 822 -4.94 -11.17 30.34
CA ASP A 822 -6.09 -10.95 31.21
C ASP A 822 -7.36 -11.66 30.71
N GLU A 823 -7.51 -11.91 29.41
CA GLU A 823 -8.63 -12.69 28.87
C GLU A 823 -8.47 -14.20 29.12
N ILE A 824 -7.22 -14.69 29.18
CA ILE A 824 -6.90 -16.11 29.42
C ILE A 824 -7.25 -16.55 30.85
N GLN A 825 -7.23 -15.64 31.83
CA GLN A 825 -7.59 -15.96 33.23
C GLN A 825 -9.09 -16.18 33.44
N HIS A 826 -9.92 -15.82 32.46
CA HIS A 826 -11.38 -15.90 32.53
C HIS A 826 -12.00 -16.99 31.65
N THR A 827 -11.17 -17.76 30.94
CA THR A 827 -11.54 -18.96 30.16
C THR A 827 -10.95 -20.21 30.78
#